data_AF-A0AAV1ZML7-F1
#
_entry.id   AF-A0AAV1ZML7-F1
#
_cell.length_a   1.000
_cell.length_b   1.000
_cell.length_c   1.000
_cell.angle_alpha   90.00
_cell.angle_beta   90.00
_cell.angle_gamma   90.00
#
_symmetry.space_group_name_H-M   'P 1'
#
loop_
_entity.id
_entity.type
_entity.pdbx_description
1 polymer ?
#
loop_
_entity_poly.entity_id
_entity_poly.type
_entity_poly.pdbx_seq_one_letter_code
_entity_poly.pdbx_strand_id
1 'polypeptide(L)'
;MLEFSCNEEALDLPDWYISIAFNHKRHSENIEGSNTNTQKWRMKDRMKTVSVALVLCLNVGVDPPDIIKTQPCARLECWIDPLSLVPQKALDSIAAALQKQYEKWQPRARYKHSLDPTVDEVKRLCTSLRRNAKDERVLFHYNGHGVPKPTSNGEIWVFNKTYTQYIPLSIYDLQQWMGAPSIYVYDCSCAGLIVESFKNFALQHEREFELLVNNSKTPYDGPPMPSYSSCIQLAACGATEILPMNPDLPADLFTSCLTTPVIIALKWLVLPDVLSENSVMIIIFGFRIPGQVSDRRTMLGELNWIFTAITDTIAWNVLPKETFQKLFRQDLLVASLFRNFLLAERIMRFYNCTPVSSPSLPSTYHHHMWKAWDFAVDTCLTQLPAILKDTVTYSYSPFFSEQLTAFQVWLSHPQSPSSVPEQLPIVLQVLLSQVHRLRALELLSRFLDLGPWAVNLALSVGIFPYVLKLLQSSARELRPLLVFIWAKVLAVDCTCQSDLVRDGSFKYFLAVLGEPYMPAEHRTMAAFCVSCIVSNYKPGQVAAMQSSVVSICLEQLSDPNPKLRQWVAICLGRMWNNYEQARWCGVRDSAHEKLEALLSDANPEVRAAAVFALGTFLNSTTERTDHANAIDHSIGMMLINKVANDGSPLVRQEVLAALQWFLIIFENQFVAVGFQYMEEEKAKETSANHLLAPVRSF
;
A
#
# COMPACT_ATOMS: atom_id res chain seq x y z
N MET A 1 11.51 -63.96 13.97
CA MET A 1 12.74 -63.49 14.65
C MET A 1 13.52 -62.69 13.63
N LEU A 2 13.41 -61.36 13.69
CA LEU A 2 14.29 -60.47 12.93
C LEU A 2 15.58 -60.36 13.74
N GLU A 3 16.67 -60.91 13.24
CA GLU A 3 18.00 -60.69 13.79
C GLU A 3 18.34 -59.21 13.62
N PHE A 4 18.23 -58.45 14.71
CA PHE A 4 18.93 -57.17 14.82
C PHE A 4 20.42 -57.49 14.90
N SER A 5 21.15 -57.36 13.80
CA SER A 5 22.58 -57.19 13.86
C SER A 5 22.83 -55.84 14.53
N CYS A 6 23.07 -55.88 15.85
CA CYS A 6 23.63 -54.76 16.57
C CYS A 6 25.06 -54.61 16.03
N ASN A 7 25.28 -53.63 15.14
CA ASN A 7 26.63 -53.23 14.76
C ASN A 7 27.34 -52.82 16.07
N GLU A 8 28.28 -53.64 16.53
CA GLU A 8 29.07 -53.35 17.74
C GLU A 8 29.86 -52.03 17.63
N GLU A 9 30.07 -51.51 16.41
CA GLU A 9 30.63 -50.18 16.15
C GLU A 9 29.72 -49.01 16.59
N ALA A 10 28.43 -49.24 16.87
CA ALA A 10 27.49 -48.18 17.28
C ALA A 10 27.58 -47.82 18.78
N LEU A 11 28.18 -48.68 19.61
CA LEU A 11 28.31 -48.45 21.06
C LEU A 11 29.40 -47.43 21.42
N ASP A 12 30.32 -47.15 20.49
CA ASP A 12 31.40 -46.16 20.64
C ASP A 12 31.06 -44.80 19.99
N LEU A 13 29.89 -44.66 19.38
CA LEU A 13 29.46 -43.39 18.79
C LEU A 13 28.92 -42.45 19.88
N PRO A 14 29.37 -41.19 19.92
CA PRO A 14 28.85 -40.21 20.87
C PRO A 14 27.33 -40.03 20.75
N ASP A 15 26.65 -39.73 21.88
CA ASP A 15 25.19 -39.55 21.96
C ASP A 15 24.60 -38.60 20.90
N TRP A 16 25.37 -37.61 20.41
CA TRP A 16 24.94 -36.68 19.37
C TRP A 16 24.77 -37.31 17.97
N TYR A 17 25.19 -38.57 17.76
CA TYR A 17 24.91 -39.34 16.54
C TYR A 17 23.56 -40.06 16.57
N ILE A 18 22.88 -40.12 17.72
CA ILE A 18 21.59 -40.80 17.85
C ILE A 18 20.49 -39.90 17.28
N SER A 19 19.73 -40.43 16.33
CA SER A 19 18.60 -39.71 15.71
C SER A 19 17.41 -39.64 16.67
N ILE A 20 16.89 -38.43 16.93
CA ILE A 20 15.76 -38.22 17.82
C ILE A 20 14.45 -38.48 17.08
N ALA A 21 13.77 -39.60 17.42
CA ALA A 21 12.45 -39.93 16.89
C ALA A 21 11.36 -38.99 17.44
N PHE A 22 10.29 -38.78 16.66
CA PHE A 22 9.08 -38.04 17.06
C PHE A 22 9.29 -36.60 17.55
N ASN A 23 10.37 -35.92 17.12
CA ASN A 23 10.68 -34.54 17.54
C ASN A 23 10.45 -33.47 16.45
N HIS A 24 9.86 -33.84 15.31
CA HIS A 24 9.45 -32.85 14.30
C HIS A 24 8.23 -32.03 14.71
N LYS A 25 8.05 -30.86 14.09
CA LYS A 25 6.93 -29.94 14.31
C LYS A 25 5.55 -30.59 14.27
N ARG A 26 5.34 -31.55 13.36
CA ARG A 26 4.10 -32.35 13.25
C ARG A 26 3.74 -33.16 14.51
N HIS A 27 4.67 -33.34 15.44
CA HIS A 27 4.43 -34.04 16.71
C HIS A 27 4.41 -33.08 17.91
N SER A 28 5.17 -31.98 17.84
CA SER A 28 5.31 -31.02 18.94
C SER A 28 4.28 -29.88 18.91
N GLU A 29 3.79 -29.52 17.73
CA GLU A 29 2.83 -28.43 17.52
C GLU A 29 1.46 -29.03 17.11
N ASN A 30 0.36 -28.35 17.46
CA ASN A 30 -0.96 -28.73 16.97
C ASN A 30 -1.08 -28.46 15.46
N ILE A 31 -1.72 -29.37 14.74
CA ILE A 31 -1.91 -29.27 13.28
C ILE A 31 -3.16 -28.44 13.01
N GLU A 32 -2.99 -27.12 13.03
CA GLU A 32 -4.06 -26.15 12.74
C GLU A 32 -3.55 -24.93 11.96
N GLY A 33 -4.44 -24.26 11.25
CA GLY A 33 -4.11 -23.01 10.55
C GLY A 33 -3.96 -21.85 11.54
N SER A 34 -2.95 -21.02 11.36
CA SER A 34 -2.78 -19.83 12.20
C SER A 34 -3.89 -18.79 11.94
N ASN A 35 -4.53 -18.31 13.00
CA ASN A 35 -5.42 -17.14 12.95
C ASN A 35 -4.60 -15.85 12.80
N THR A 36 -4.05 -15.60 11.62
CA THR A 36 -3.38 -14.33 11.34
C THR A 36 -4.44 -13.24 11.18
N ASN A 37 -4.50 -12.30 12.13
CA ASN A 37 -5.32 -11.10 12.00
C ASN A 37 -4.91 -10.34 10.73
N THR A 38 -5.76 -10.39 9.71
CA THR A 38 -5.63 -9.55 8.52
C THR A 38 -5.87 -8.09 8.93
N GLN A 39 -4.79 -7.31 9.08
CA GLN A 39 -4.94 -5.90 9.36
C GLN A 39 -5.52 -5.18 8.14
N LYS A 40 -6.34 -4.14 8.39
CA LYS A 40 -6.92 -3.29 7.35
C LYS A 40 -5.87 -2.34 6.78
N TRP A 41 -4.92 -2.87 6.00
CA TRP A 41 -3.94 -2.05 5.27
C TRP A 41 -4.48 -1.57 3.91
N ARG A 42 -5.47 -2.27 3.36
CA ARG A 42 -6.10 -1.90 2.10
C ARG A 42 -6.88 -0.60 2.25
N MET A 43 -6.58 0.36 1.39
CA MET A 43 -7.37 1.57 1.26
C MET A 43 -8.72 1.22 0.64
N LYS A 44 -9.80 1.37 1.42
CA LYS A 44 -11.16 1.05 0.95
C LYS A 44 -11.63 2.00 -0.15
N ASP A 45 -11.38 3.30 0.02
CA ASP A 45 -11.85 4.34 -0.89
C ASP A 45 -10.66 5.10 -1.49
N ARG A 46 -10.32 4.76 -2.74
CA ARG A 46 -9.35 5.53 -3.52
C ARG A 46 -10.05 6.80 -3.98
N MET A 47 -9.60 7.95 -3.48
CA MET A 47 -10.19 9.25 -3.79
C MET A 47 -9.26 10.02 -4.73
N LYS A 48 -9.84 10.84 -5.61
CA LYS A 48 -9.07 11.65 -6.53
C LYS A 48 -9.52 13.10 -6.52
N THR A 49 -8.56 14.02 -6.48
CA THR A 49 -8.84 15.42 -6.78
C THR A 49 -8.94 15.60 -8.29
N VAL A 50 -10.15 15.91 -8.77
CA VAL A 50 -10.46 16.02 -10.21
C VAL A 50 -10.61 17.46 -10.68
N SER A 51 -10.81 18.41 -9.77
CA SER A 51 -11.04 19.82 -10.08
C SER A 51 -10.32 20.73 -9.10
N VAL A 52 -9.80 21.85 -9.60
CA VAL A 52 -9.04 22.84 -8.83
C VAL A 52 -9.56 24.24 -9.14
N ALA A 53 -10.04 24.94 -8.12
CA ALA A 53 -10.36 26.37 -8.14
C ALA A 53 -9.16 27.17 -7.62
N LEU A 54 -8.67 28.10 -8.41
CA LEU A 54 -7.63 29.06 -8.02
C LEU A 54 -8.25 30.45 -7.91
N VAL A 55 -8.53 30.90 -6.69
CA VAL A 55 -9.10 32.22 -6.41
C VAL A 55 -7.97 33.14 -5.94
N LEU A 56 -7.64 34.13 -6.76
CA LEU A 56 -6.57 35.08 -6.50
C LEU A 56 -7.17 36.46 -6.25
N CYS A 57 -6.98 37.00 -5.05
CA CYS A 57 -7.42 38.33 -4.64
C CYS A 57 -6.18 39.18 -4.32
N LEU A 58 -5.57 39.75 -5.35
CA LEU A 58 -4.26 40.40 -5.29
C LEU A 58 -4.31 41.92 -5.50
N ASN A 59 -5.28 42.44 -6.29
CA ASN A 59 -5.41 43.86 -6.63
C ASN A 59 -4.06 44.56 -6.86
N VAL A 60 -3.31 44.06 -7.86
CA VAL A 60 -1.90 44.38 -8.06
C VAL A 60 -1.64 45.89 -8.06
N GLY A 61 -0.80 46.35 -7.13
CA GLY A 61 -0.41 47.76 -6.99
C GLY A 61 -1.20 48.55 -5.95
N VAL A 62 -2.22 47.96 -5.32
CA VAL A 62 -3.00 48.58 -4.25
C VAL A 62 -2.92 47.71 -2.99
N ASP A 63 -2.32 48.25 -1.94
CA ASP A 63 -2.18 47.53 -0.67
C ASP A 63 -3.49 47.60 0.15
N PRO A 64 -3.86 46.51 0.85
CA PRO A 64 -5.03 46.51 1.73
C PRO A 64 -4.78 47.40 2.97
N PRO A 65 -5.84 47.99 3.55
CA PRO A 65 -5.73 49.03 4.58
C PRO A 65 -5.19 48.55 5.94
N ASP A 66 -5.21 47.24 6.20
CA ASP A 66 -4.93 46.62 7.50
C ASP A 66 -3.57 45.91 7.58
N ILE A 67 -2.79 45.95 6.49
CA ILE A 67 -1.43 45.42 6.40
C ILE A 67 -0.48 46.54 6.01
N ILE A 68 0.33 46.99 6.96
CA ILE A 68 1.38 47.98 6.70
C ILE A 68 2.60 47.23 6.15
N LYS A 69 2.88 47.39 4.86
CA LYS A 69 4.07 46.81 4.22
C LYS A 69 5.32 47.60 4.55
N THR A 70 6.42 46.90 4.82
CA THR A 70 7.74 47.51 4.97
C THR A 70 8.31 47.93 3.61
N GLN A 71 9.27 48.86 3.60
CA GLN A 71 10.07 49.17 2.41
C GLN A 71 11.54 48.89 2.71
N PRO A 72 12.17 47.89 2.05
CA PRO A 72 11.62 46.93 1.08
C PRO A 72 10.71 45.85 1.72
N CYS A 73 9.85 45.20 0.91
CA CYS A 73 9.00 44.07 1.34
C CYS A 73 9.05 42.89 0.35
N ALA A 74 8.62 41.73 0.84
CA ALA A 74 8.34 40.54 0.01
C ALA A 74 7.28 40.89 -1.05
N ARG A 75 7.58 40.63 -2.32
CA ARG A 75 6.71 41.01 -3.45
C ARG A 75 6.48 39.93 -4.49
N LEU A 76 7.36 38.93 -4.57
CA LEU A 76 7.24 37.90 -5.60
C LEU A 76 6.00 37.05 -5.32
N GLU A 77 5.16 36.88 -6.34
CA GLU A 77 3.97 36.03 -6.32
C GLU A 77 4.15 34.99 -7.41
N CYS A 78 4.13 33.71 -7.06
CA CYS A 78 4.37 32.59 -7.96
C CYS A 78 5.66 32.72 -8.79
N TRP A 79 6.70 33.28 -8.16
CA TRP A 79 8.01 33.59 -8.74
C TRP A 79 8.01 34.69 -9.81
N ILE A 80 6.98 35.54 -9.85
CA ILE A 80 6.85 36.69 -10.75
C ILE A 80 6.83 37.96 -9.90
N ASP A 81 7.54 39.00 -10.34
CA ASP A 81 7.40 40.33 -9.73
C ASP A 81 6.16 41.02 -10.30
N PRO A 82 5.09 41.21 -9.51
CA PRO A 82 3.83 41.77 -10.00
C PRO A 82 3.98 43.22 -10.48
N LEU A 83 4.97 43.97 -9.98
CA LEU A 83 5.21 45.37 -10.36
C LEU A 83 6.07 45.50 -11.63
N SER A 84 6.65 44.40 -12.12
CA SER A 84 7.44 44.39 -13.36
C SER A 84 6.57 44.39 -14.62
N LEU A 85 5.27 44.13 -14.48
CA LEU A 85 4.30 44.02 -15.57
C LEU A 85 3.12 44.97 -15.32
N VAL A 86 2.33 45.24 -16.35
CA VAL A 86 1.05 45.93 -16.20
C VAL A 86 0.13 45.09 -15.31
N PRO A 87 -0.60 45.66 -14.32
CA PRO A 87 -1.34 44.92 -13.29
C PRO A 87 -2.19 43.74 -13.81
N GLN A 88 -3.00 43.96 -14.86
CA GLN A 88 -3.83 42.90 -15.44
C GLN A 88 -3.00 41.74 -16.00
N LYS A 89 -1.92 42.07 -16.74
CA LYS A 89 -1.02 41.07 -17.32
C LYS A 89 -0.20 40.34 -16.26
N ALA A 90 0.14 41.03 -15.17
CA ALA A 90 0.78 40.43 -14.01
C ALA A 90 -0.14 39.37 -13.39
N LEU A 91 -1.41 39.71 -13.16
CA LEU A 91 -2.40 38.82 -12.57
C LEU A 91 -2.65 37.58 -13.43
N ASP A 92 -2.80 37.74 -14.75
CA ASP A 92 -2.94 36.62 -15.70
C ASP A 92 -1.69 35.72 -15.70
N SER A 93 -0.50 36.31 -15.61
CA SER A 93 0.77 35.58 -15.60
C SER A 93 0.98 34.80 -14.30
N ILE A 94 0.61 35.39 -13.15
CA ILE A 94 0.64 34.74 -11.84
C ILE A 94 -0.33 33.55 -11.83
N ALA A 95 -1.55 33.72 -12.32
CA ALA A 95 -2.54 32.65 -12.40
C ALA A 95 -2.08 31.49 -13.27
N ALA A 96 -1.52 31.79 -14.45
CA ALA A 96 -0.97 30.78 -15.35
C ALA A 96 0.24 30.06 -14.73
N ALA A 97 1.08 30.79 -13.98
CA ALA A 97 2.21 30.20 -13.25
C ALA A 97 1.72 29.26 -12.14
N LEU A 98 0.78 29.70 -11.29
CA LEU A 98 0.21 28.89 -10.22
C LEU A 98 -0.46 27.62 -10.75
N GLN A 99 -1.24 27.74 -11.83
CA GLN A 99 -1.84 26.58 -12.49
C GLN A 99 -0.76 25.58 -12.92
N LYS A 100 0.29 26.04 -13.62
CA LYS A 100 1.42 25.18 -14.03
C LYS A 100 2.13 24.53 -12.84
N GLN A 101 2.23 25.22 -11.70
CA GLN A 101 2.83 24.64 -10.49
C GLN A 101 1.98 23.49 -9.95
N TYR A 102 0.64 23.65 -9.88
CA TYR A 102 -0.25 22.57 -9.46
C TYR A 102 -0.35 21.42 -10.49
N GLU A 103 -0.30 21.71 -11.79
CA GLU A 103 -0.33 20.71 -12.86
C GLU A 103 0.83 19.71 -12.77
N LYS A 104 1.98 20.12 -12.21
CA LYS A 104 3.09 19.20 -11.91
C LYS A 104 2.70 18.09 -10.94
N TRP A 105 1.81 18.38 -9.99
CA TRP A 105 1.34 17.43 -8.97
C TRP A 105 0.09 16.65 -9.41
N GLN A 106 -0.81 17.27 -10.17
CA GLN A 106 -2.02 16.63 -10.70
C GLN A 106 -2.33 17.08 -12.14
N PRO A 107 -1.65 16.54 -13.15
CA PRO A 107 -1.78 17.00 -14.53
C PRO A 107 -3.14 16.70 -15.17
N ARG A 108 -3.94 15.79 -14.58
CA ARG A 108 -5.23 15.34 -15.13
C ARG A 108 -6.45 16.01 -14.50
N ALA A 109 -6.25 16.97 -13.59
CA ALA A 109 -7.35 17.73 -13.01
C ALA A 109 -7.81 18.87 -13.93
N ARG A 110 -9.04 19.31 -13.74
CA ARG A 110 -9.58 20.51 -14.41
C ARG A 110 -9.26 21.74 -13.57
N TYR A 111 -8.48 22.65 -14.14
CA TYR A 111 -8.11 23.90 -13.49
C TYR A 111 -9.02 25.03 -13.95
N LYS A 112 -9.49 25.84 -13.00
CA LYS A 112 -10.21 27.09 -13.25
C LYS A 112 -9.69 28.16 -12.30
N HIS A 113 -9.27 29.28 -12.84
CA HIS A 113 -8.84 30.44 -12.06
C HIS A 113 -9.91 31.55 -12.09
N SER A 114 -10.00 32.29 -11.00
CA SER A 114 -10.83 33.48 -10.84
C SER A 114 -9.95 34.59 -10.28
N LEU A 115 -9.80 35.65 -11.06
CA LEU A 115 -8.85 36.73 -10.82
C LEU A 115 -9.62 37.94 -10.29
N ASP A 116 -9.24 38.41 -9.10
CA ASP A 116 -9.93 39.45 -8.33
C ASP A 116 -11.46 39.33 -8.38
N PRO A 117 -12.04 38.16 -8.02
CA PRO A 117 -13.43 37.89 -8.35
C PRO A 117 -14.43 38.60 -7.45
N THR A 118 -15.68 38.61 -7.91
CA THR A 118 -16.87 38.92 -7.11
C THR A 118 -17.44 37.69 -6.41
N VAL A 119 -18.26 37.90 -5.37
CA VAL A 119 -18.99 36.82 -4.66
C VAL A 119 -19.77 35.92 -5.63
N ASP A 120 -20.46 36.51 -6.60
CA ASP A 120 -21.25 35.76 -7.60
C ASP A 120 -20.39 34.90 -8.53
N GLU A 121 -19.16 35.32 -8.81
CA GLU A 121 -18.20 34.56 -9.62
C GLU A 121 -17.63 33.40 -8.83
N VAL A 122 -17.26 33.62 -7.56
CA VAL A 122 -16.83 32.54 -6.66
C VAL A 122 -17.94 31.49 -6.48
N LYS A 123 -19.19 31.93 -6.28
CA LYS A 123 -20.36 31.04 -6.18
C LYS A 123 -20.54 30.21 -7.45
N ARG A 124 -20.53 30.84 -8.62
CA ARG A 124 -20.65 30.15 -9.92
C ARG A 124 -19.50 29.17 -10.16
N LEU A 125 -18.27 29.54 -9.77
CA LEU A 125 -17.10 28.68 -9.86
C LEU A 125 -17.24 27.42 -8.99
N CYS A 126 -17.50 27.60 -7.70
CA CYS A 126 -17.58 26.50 -6.73
C CYS A 126 -18.70 25.52 -7.08
N THR A 127 -19.91 26.03 -7.33
CA THR A 127 -21.07 25.21 -7.72
C THR A 127 -20.86 24.49 -9.05
N SER A 128 -20.22 25.13 -10.03
CA SER A 128 -19.87 24.50 -11.31
C SER A 128 -18.89 23.34 -11.12
N LEU A 129 -17.84 23.52 -10.30
CA LEU A 129 -16.84 22.48 -10.05
C LEU A 129 -17.42 21.31 -9.26
N ARG A 130 -18.17 21.56 -8.18
CA ARG A 130 -18.84 20.49 -7.42
C ARG A 130 -19.78 19.67 -8.29
N ARG A 131 -20.63 20.32 -9.10
CA ARG A 131 -21.54 19.61 -10.03
C ARG A 131 -20.81 18.68 -10.99
N ASN A 132 -19.61 19.07 -11.44
CA ASN A 132 -18.81 18.26 -12.36
C ASN A 132 -18.04 17.14 -11.64
N ALA A 133 -17.59 17.38 -10.40
CA ALA A 133 -16.81 16.43 -9.62
C ALA A 133 -17.66 15.33 -8.96
N LYS A 134 -18.96 15.58 -8.72
CA LYS A 134 -19.84 14.67 -7.99
C LYS A 134 -19.24 14.31 -6.62
N ASP A 135 -18.89 13.04 -6.41
CA ASP A 135 -18.34 12.50 -5.16
C ASP A 135 -16.80 12.57 -5.11
N GLU A 136 -16.14 13.06 -6.17
CA GLU A 136 -14.70 13.26 -6.19
C GLU A 136 -14.29 14.56 -5.50
N ARG A 137 -12.99 14.67 -5.17
CA ARG A 137 -12.47 15.80 -4.41
C ARG A 137 -12.29 17.04 -5.29
N VAL A 138 -12.64 18.21 -4.74
CA VAL A 138 -12.37 19.52 -5.33
C VAL A 138 -11.38 20.29 -4.44
N LEU A 139 -10.35 20.88 -5.05
CA LEU A 139 -9.42 21.79 -4.36
C LEU A 139 -9.86 23.24 -4.54
N PHE A 140 -9.87 23.99 -3.44
CA PHE A 140 -10.07 25.43 -3.43
C PHE A 140 -8.82 26.11 -2.87
N HIS A 141 -8.10 26.82 -3.73
CA HIS A 141 -6.96 27.64 -3.35
C HIS A 141 -7.40 29.10 -3.30
N TYR A 142 -7.18 29.75 -2.17
CA TYR A 142 -7.47 31.17 -1.95
C TYR A 142 -6.19 31.90 -1.56
N ASN A 143 -5.78 32.85 -2.39
CA ASN A 143 -4.72 33.80 -2.08
C ASN A 143 -5.36 35.17 -1.83
N GLY A 144 -5.20 35.68 -0.60
CA GLY A 144 -5.85 36.90 -0.11
C GLY A 144 -4.88 38.05 0.18
N HIS A 145 -3.77 38.19 -0.55
CA HIS A 145 -2.75 39.21 -0.23
C HIS A 145 -3.13 40.65 -0.59
N GLY A 146 -4.09 40.86 -1.50
CA GLY A 146 -4.57 42.17 -1.93
C GLY A 146 -5.83 42.66 -1.22
N VAL A 147 -6.30 41.91 -0.22
CA VAL A 147 -7.54 42.18 0.52
C VAL A 147 -7.27 42.18 2.02
N PRO A 148 -8.20 42.71 2.85
CA PRO A 148 -8.05 42.67 4.29
C PRO A 148 -7.97 41.26 4.86
N LYS A 149 -7.47 41.15 6.09
CA LYS A 149 -7.41 39.91 6.87
C LYS A 149 -8.81 39.32 7.09
N PRO A 150 -8.94 37.99 7.15
CA PRO A 150 -10.19 37.33 7.51
C PRO A 150 -10.75 37.83 8.84
N THR A 151 -12.08 37.88 8.96
CA THR A 151 -12.75 38.38 10.17
C THR A 151 -12.97 37.26 11.19
N SER A 152 -13.13 37.62 12.47
CA SER A 152 -13.53 36.68 13.52
C SER A 152 -14.92 36.08 13.32
N ASN A 153 -15.74 36.70 12.46
CA ASN A 153 -17.07 36.21 12.08
C ASN A 153 -17.00 35.07 11.04
N GLY A 154 -15.79 34.72 10.57
CA GLY A 154 -15.61 33.67 9.58
C GLY A 154 -15.92 34.13 8.16
N GLU A 155 -15.43 35.31 7.80
CA GLU A 155 -15.54 35.88 6.45
C GLU A 155 -14.16 36.04 5.83
N ILE A 156 -14.07 35.75 4.53
CA ILE A 156 -12.93 36.09 3.67
C ILE A 156 -13.33 37.23 2.74
N TRP A 157 -12.35 37.96 2.20
CA TRP A 157 -12.64 39.15 1.41
C TRP A 157 -12.45 38.89 -0.08
N VAL A 158 -13.36 39.45 -0.88
CA VAL A 158 -13.31 39.48 -2.35
C VAL A 158 -13.65 40.89 -2.84
N PHE A 159 -13.78 41.11 -4.15
CA PHE A 159 -14.03 42.45 -4.70
C PHE A 159 -15.47 42.66 -5.14
N ASN A 160 -15.86 43.91 -5.31
CA ASN A 160 -17.02 44.28 -6.14
C ASN A 160 -16.61 44.43 -7.62
N LYS A 161 -17.60 44.53 -8.52
CA LYS A 161 -17.35 44.61 -9.99
C LYS A 161 -16.47 45.79 -10.42
N THR A 162 -16.41 46.84 -9.61
CA THR A 162 -15.67 48.08 -9.91
C THR A 162 -14.34 48.18 -9.15
N TYR A 163 -13.97 47.16 -8.36
CA TYR A 163 -12.76 47.15 -7.52
C TYR A 163 -12.63 48.34 -6.56
N THR A 164 -13.76 48.88 -6.10
CA THR A 164 -13.81 50.05 -5.19
C THR A 164 -14.02 49.65 -3.74
N GLN A 165 -14.56 48.46 -3.49
CA GLN A 165 -14.88 47.97 -2.15
C GLN A 165 -14.49 46.49 -2.01
N TYR A 166 -14.02 46.16 -0.81
CA TYR A 166 -13.87 44.79 -0.37
C TYR A 166 -15.24 44.28 0.11
N ILE A 167 -15.66 43.13 -0.39
CA ILE A 167 -16.93 42.50 -0.08
C ILE A 167 -16.67 41.24 0.76
N PRO A 168 -17.31 41.10 1.94
CA PRO A 168 -17.14 39.91 2.76
C PRO A 168 -17.86 38.72 2.12
N LEU A 169 -17.21 37.57 2.13
CA LEU A 169 -17.73 36.28 1.70
C LEU A 169 -17.70 35.32 2.90
N SER A 170 -18.87 34.85 3.31
CA SER A 170 -19.02 33.94 4.44
C SER A 170 -18.43 32.56 4.12
N ILE A 171 -17.66 31.99 5.06
CA ILE A 171 -17.15 30.61 4.96
C ILE A 171 -18.29 29.58 5.01
N TYR A 172 -19.39 29.90 5.69
CA TYR A 172 -20.60 29.08 5.70
C TYR A 172 -21.14 28.85 4.28
N ASP A 173 -21.29 29.93 3.50
CA ASP A 173 -21.77 29.83 2.12
C ASP A 173 -20.77 29.09 1.22
N LEU A 174 -19.47 29.34 1.42
CA LEU A 174 -18.41 28.68 0.68
C LEU A 174 -18.42 27.16 0.89
N GLN A 175 -18.63 26.69 2.13
CA GLN A 175 -18.79 25.27 2.44
C GLN A 175 -19.93 24.65 1.66
N GLN A 176 -21.09 25.31 1.65
CA GLN A 176 -22.27 24.85 0.93
C GLN A 176 -22.03 24.76 -0.58
N TRP A 177 -21.36 25.75 -1.19
CA TRP A 177 -21.11 25.75 -2.64
C TRP A 177 -20.08 24.71 -3.07
N MET A 178 -19.07 24.48 -2.23
CA MET A 178 -17.99 23.53 -2.50
C MET A 178 -18.37 22.09 -2.16
N GLY A 179 -19.31 21.85 -1.24
CA GLY A 179 -19.73 20.51 -0.81
C GLY A 179 -18.60 19.68 -0.20
N ALA A 180 -18.83 18.37 -0.05
CA ALA A 180 -17.82 17.38 0.35
C ALA A 180 -17.75 16.25 -0.70
N PRO A 181 -16.58 15.63 -0.93
CA PRO A 181 -15.28 15.88 -0.28
C PRO A 181 -14.52 17.07 -0.90
N SER A 182 -13.89 17.91 -0.07
CA SER A 182 -13.14 19.10 -0.52
C SER A 182 -11.81 19.26 0.21
N ILE A 183 -10.86 19.96 -0.41
CA ILE A 183 -9.60 20.43 0.22
C ILE A 183 -9.43 21.92 -0.01
N TYR A 184 -9.01 22.65 1.03
CA TYR A 184 -8.84 24.09 1.01
C TYR A 184 -7.39 24.48 1.32
N VAL A 185 -6.87 25.47 0.59
CA VAL A 185 -5.55 26.08 0.81
C VAL A 185 -5.77 27.59 0.95
N TYR A 186 -5.39 28.14 2.11
CA TYR A 186 -5.54 29.56 2.43
C TYR A 186 -4.17 30.21 2.59
N ASP A 187 -3.78 31.02 1.60
CA ASP A 187 -2.58 31.85 1.65
C ASP A 187 -2.97 33.30 1.92
N CYS A 188 -3.02 33.65 3.20
CA CYS A 188 -3.32 34.99 3.70
C CYS A 188 -2.85 35.13 5.15
N SER A 189 -2.76 36.37 5.63
CA SER A 189 -2.52 36.64 7.05
C SER A 189 -3.74 36.29 7.90
N CYS A 190 -3.55 35.89 9.16
CA CYS A 190 -4.60 35.40 10.06
C CYS A 190 -5.42 34.21 9.52
N ALA A 191 -4.85 33.38 8.64
CA ALA A 191 -5.55 32.26 7.99
C ALA A 191 -6.11 31.22 8.98
N GLY A 192 -5.54 31.11 10.19
CA GLY A 192 -6.04 30.23 11.25
C GLY A 192 -7.50 30.53 11.65
N LEU A 193 -7.93 31.80 11.57
CA LEU A 193 -9.34 32.18 11.83
C LEU A 193 -10.30 31.46 10.89
N ILE A 194 -9.92 31.32 9.61
CA ILE A 194 -10.73 30.63 8.61
C ILE A 194 -10.95 29.17 9.03
N VAL A 195 -9.90 28.48 9.48
CA VAL A 195 -9.95 27.08 9.86
C VAL A 195 -10.82 26.86 11.11
N GLU A 196 -10.74 27.77 12.09
CA GLU A 196 -11.57 27.75 13.29
C GLU A 196 -13.04 27.97 12.96
N SER A 197 -13.35 29.03 12.21
CA SER A 197 -14.73 29.33 11.76
C SER A 197 -15.30 28.20 10.89
N PHE A 198 -14.49 27.60 10.01
CA PHE A 198 -14.90 26.47 9.18
C PHE A 198 -15.38 25.29 10.04
N LYS A 199 -14.66 24.94 11.11
CA LYS A 199 -15.07 23.84 12.01
C LYS A 199 -16.39 24.15 12.71
N ASN A 200 -16.58 25.38 13.15
CA ASN A 200 -17.82 25.80 13.81
C ASN A 200 -19.02 25.74 12.85
N PHE A 201 -18.86 26.25 11.62
CA PHE A 201 -19.91 26.20 10.60
C PHE A 201 -20.20 24.78 10.11
N ALA A 202 -19.20 23.89 10.06
CA ALA A 202 -19.41 22.48 9.75
C ALA A 202 -20.30 21.79 10.80
N LEU A 203 -20.06 22.03 12.09
CA LEU A 203 -20.92 21.51 13.17
C LEU A 203 -22.33 22.14 13.13
N GLN A 204 -22.44 23.41 12.74
CA GLN A 204 -23.73 24.06 12.58
C GLN A 204 -24.55 23.41 11.46
N HIS A 205 -23.96 23.17 10.29
CA HIS A 205 -24.62 22.45 9.20
C HIS A 205 -25.09 21.05 9.61
N GLU A 206 -24.27 20.30 10.36
CA GLU A 206 -24.64 18.97 10.88
C GLU A 206 -25.87 19.06 11.80
N ARG A 207 -25.88 20.01 12.77
CA ARG A 207 -27.02 20.22 13.68
C ARG A 207 -28.31 20.64 12.96
N GLU A 208 -28.21 21.56 12.00
CA GLU A 208 -29.36 22.03 11.23
C GLU A 208 -30.00 20.87 10.44
N PHE A 209 -29.18 19.99 9.88
CA PHE A 209 -29.69 18.80 9.21
C PHE A 209 -30.32 17.78 10.15
N GLU A 210 -29.70 17.51 11.31
CA GLU A 210 -30.30 16.63 12.32
C GLU A 210 -31.69 17.13 12.76
N LEU A 211 -31.85 18.44 12.94
CA LEU A 211 -33.13 19.07 13.25
C LEU A 211 -34.14 18.92 12.09
N LEU A 212 -33.70 19.08 10.83
CA LEU A 212 -34.56 18.88 9.66
C LEU A 212 -35.05 17.43 9.56
N VAL A 213 -34.18 16.46 9.81
CA VAL A 213 -34.52 15.03 9.80
C VAL A 213 -35.47 14.70 10.97
N ASN A 214 -35.17 15.16 12.18
CA ASN A 214 -35.99 14.88 13.36
C ASN A 214 -37.38 15.55 13.32
N ASN A 215 -37.50 16.72 12.69
CA ASN A 215 -38.79 17.40 12.54
C ASN A 215 -39.64 16.83 11.38
N SER A 216 -39.07 15.97 10.54
CA SER A 216 -39.80 15.31 9.46
C SER A 216 -40.62 14.13 10.00
N LYS A 217 -41.95 14.15 9.76
CA LYS A 217 -42.87 13.07 10.18
C LYS A 217 -42.76 11.78 9.35
N THR A 218 -41.91 11.79 8.33
CA THR A 218 -41.67 10.69 7.38
C THR A 218 -40.18 10.35 7.36
N PRO A 219 -39.78 9.08 7.14
CA PRO A 219 -38.37 8.73 6.99
C PRO A 219 -37.71 9.58 5.90
N TYR A 220 -36.59 10.22 6.20
CA TYR A 220 -35.86 11.05 5.24
C TYR A 220 -35.28 10.17 4.11
N ASP A 221 -35.75 10.39 2.88
CA ASP A 221 -35.32 9.67 1.66
C ASP A 221 -34.41 10.55 0.76
N GLY A 222 -33.79 11.58 1.35
CA GLY A 222 -32.87 12.46 0.64
C GLY A 222 -31.41 11.99 0.69
N PRO A 223 -30.51 12.66 -0.06
CA PRO A 223 -29.08 12.35 -0.02
C PRO A 223 -28.50 12.58 1.39
N PRO A 224 -27.57 11.73 1.86
CA PRO A 224 -26.93 11.92 3.16
C PRO A 224 -26.20 13.27 3.20
N MET A 225 -26.11 13.86 4.40
CA MET A 225 -25.39 15.14 4.54
C MET A 225 -23.95 15.05 4.05
N PRO A 226 -23.47 16.09 3.35
CA PRO A 226 -22.05 16.22 3.10
C PRO A 226 -21.29 16.26 4.43
N SER A 227 -20.36 15.33 4.64
CA SER A 227 -19.49 15.34 5.81
C SER A 227 -18.45 16.46 5.67
N TYR A 228 -18.80 17.68 6.05
CA TYR A 228 -17.89 18.83 6.07
C TYR A 228 -16.73 18.62 7.06
N SER A 229 -16.98 17.87 8.13
CA SER A 229 -15.97 17.40 9.09
C SER A 229 -14.85 16.56 8.45
N SER A 230 -15.10 15.94 7.30
CA SER A 230 -14.08 15.20 6.53
C SER A 230 -13.23 16.06 5.59
N CYS A 231 -13.57 17.34 5.41
CA CYS A 231 -12.85 18.27 4.54
C CYS A 231 -11.46 18.61 5.09
N ILE A 232 -10.50 18.70 4.17
CA ILE A 232 -9.10 18.96 4.50
C ILE A 232 -8.82 20.45 4.34
N GLN A 233 -8.06 21.04 5.26
CA GLN A 233 -7.69 22.45 5.18
C GLN A 233 -6.21 22.64 5.48
N LEU A 234 -5.58 23.56 4.76
CA LEU A 234 -4.21 24.02 4.93
C LEU A 234 -4.21 25.55 4.97
N ALA A 235 -3.74 26.13 6.07
CA ALA A 235 -3.69 27.57 6.29
C ALA A 235 -2.25 28.01 6.55
N ALA A 236 -1.89 29.16 5.97
CA ALA A 236 -0.52 29.67 5.99
C ALA A 236 -0.01 30.02 7.40
N CYS A 237 -0.88 30.51 8.29
CA CYS A 237 -0.50 31.04 9.59
C CYS A 237 -1.59 30.83 10.65
N GLY A 238 -1.25 31.04 11.92
CA GLY A 238 -2.17 31.04 13.04
C GLY A 238 -3.17 32.20 13.00
N ALA A 239 -4.19 32.17 13.87
CA ALA A 239 -5.28 33.15 13.88
C ALA A 239 -4.83 34.60 14.15
N THR A 240 -3.71 34.78 14.87
CA THR A 240 -3.17 36.10 15.26
C THR A 240 -1.89 36.47 14.52
N GLU A 241 -1.40 35.60 13.63
CA GLU A 241 -0.11 35.75 12.97
C GLU A 241 -0.26 36.45 11.61
N ILE A 242 0.80 37.15 11.20
CA ILE A 242 0.89 37.85 9.91
C ILE A 242 1.96 37.15 9.08
N LEU A 243 1.78 37.13 7.77
CA LEU A 243 2.76 36.57 6.85
C LEU A 243 4.09 37.33 6.88
N PRO A 244 5.22 36.65 6.63
CA PRO A 244 6.54 37.29 6.65
C PRO A 244 6.69 38.31 5.52
N MET A 245 7.28 39.47 5.84
CA MET A 245 7.50 40.57 4.90
C MET A 245 8.96 40.69 4.43
N ASN A 246 9.81 39.71 4.72
CA ASN A 246 11.22 39.75 4.34
C ASN A 246 11.37 39.88 2.80
N PRO A 247 12.03 40.93 2.28
CA PRO A 247 12.15 41.20 0.84
C PRO A 247 12.84 40.11 0.04
N ASP A 248 13.66 39.29 0.69
CA ASP A 248 14.35 38.19 0.05
C ASP A 248 13.42 37.00 -0.25
N LEU A 249 12.28 36.91 0.42
CA LEU A 249 11.29 35.84 0.25
C LEU A 249 10.18 36.25 -0.72
N PRO A 250 9.48 35.27 -1.32
CA PRO A 250 8.22 35.55 -1.98
C PRO A 250 7.14 35.96 -0.97
N ALA A 251 6.18 36.76 -1.44
CA ALA A 251 4.97 37.11 -0.68
C ALA A 251 4.09 35.86 -0.50
N ASP A 252 4.01 35.00 -1.53
CA ASP A 252 3.35 33.69 -1.49
C ASP A 252 4.26 32.59 -0.94
N LEU A 253 4.87 32.82 0.23
CA LEU A 253 5.78 31.86 0.85
C LEU A 253 5.11 30.51 1.11
N PHE A 254 3.87 30.51 1.61
CA PHE A 254 3.14 29.29 1.90
C PHE A 254 2.81 28.52 0.62
N THR A 255 2.23 29.20 -0.37
CA THR A 255 1.97 28.61 -1.69
C THR A 255 3.26 28.08 -2.33
N SER A 256 4.34 28.86 -2.31
CA SER A 256 5.65 28.47 -2.82
C SER A 256 6.20 27.21 -2.15
N CYS A 257 5.99 27.04 -0.84
CA CYS A 257 6.31 25.81 -0.11
C CYS A 257 5.46 24.64 -0.61
N LEU A 258 4.14 24.83 -0.75
CA LEU A 258 3.21 23.77 -1.15
C LEU A 258 3.35 23.34 -2.61
N THR A 259 3.73 24.23 -3.52
CA THR A 259 3.68 23.97 -4.96
C THR A 259 5.07 23.87 -5.60
N THR A 260 6.09 24.50 -5.00
CA THR A 260 7.48 24.53 -5.48
C THR A 260 8.52 24.30 -4.35
N PRO A 261 8.39 23.21 -3.57
CA PRO A 261 9.11 22.99 -2.31
C PRO A 261 10.63 23.03 -2.46
N VAL A 262 11.19 22.37 -3.48
CA VAL A 262 12.65 22.29 -3.66
C VAL A 262 13.23 23.67 -3.92
N ILE A 263 12.58 24.50 -4.74
CA ILE A 263 13.08 25.84 -5.10
C ILE A 263 13.12 26.74 -3.86
N ILE A 264 12.02 26.78 -3.08
CA ILE A 264 11.98 27.62 -1.88
C ILE A 264 12.88 27.10 -0.77
N ALA A 265 13.03 25.77 -0.61
CA ALA A 265 13.95 25.19 0.36
C ALA A 265 15.39 25.61 0.09
N LEU A 266 15.82 25.57 -1.18
CA LEU A 266 17.16 25.99 -1.58
C LEU A 266 17.36 27.48 -1.39
N LYS A 267 16.38 28.29 -1.81
CA LYS A 267 16.43 29.74 -1.61
C LYS A 267 16.55 30.08 -0.12
N TRP A 268 15.76 29.44 0.74
CA TRP A 268 15.80 29.64 2.19
C TRP A 268 17.13 29.21 2.82
N LEU A 269 17.72 28.09 2.39
CA LEU A 269 18.99 27.61 2.93
C LEU A 269 20.19 28.47 2.53
N VAL A 270 20.16 29.09 1.35
CA VAL A 270 21.25 29.96 0.86
C VAL A 270 21.21 31.36 1.50
N LEU A 271 20.02 31.83 1.93
CA LEU A 271 19.83 33.19 2.44
C LEU A 271 20.64 33.55 3.70
N PRO A 272 20.80 32.66 4.70
CA PRO A 272 21.64 32.95 5.87
C PRO A 272 23.14 33.01 5.54
N ASP A 273 23.60 32.36 4.47
CA ASP A 273 25.03 32.16 4.13
C ASP A 273 25.50 33.01 2.94
N VAL A 274 24.98 34.24 2.81
CA VAL A 274 25.30 35.18 1.70
C VAL A 274 26.79 35.59 1.66
N LEU A 275 27.58 35.21 2.67
CA LEU A 275 29.02 35.49 2.75
C LEU A 275 29.89 34.43 2.04
N SER A 276 29.37 33.26 1.69
CA SER A 276 30.16 32.24 1.00
C SER A 276 30.17 32.45 -0.53
N GLU A 277 31.33 32.27 -1.18
CA GLU A 277 31.49 32.45 -2.64
C GLU A 277 30.51 31.55 -3.44
N ASN A 278 30.15 30.40 -2.89
CA ASN A 278 29.18 29.46 -3.47
C ASN A 278 27.76 30.05 -3.46
N SER A 279 27.31 30.61 -2.35
CA SER A 279 26.01 31.27 -2.23
C SER A 279 25.87 32.44 -3.20
N VAL A 280 26.93 33.24 -3.37
CA VAL A 280 26.96 34.35 -4.32
C VAL A 280 26.81 33.86 -5.76
N MET A 281 27.51 32.80 -6.15
CA MET A 281 27.36 32.20 -7.49
C MET A 281 25.95 31.65 -7.74
N ILE A 282 25.34 30.99 -6.76
CA ILE A 282 23.98 30.43 -6.88
C ILE A 282 22.95 31.54 -7.09
N ILE A 283 23.10 32.66 -6.38
CA ILE A 283 22.27 33.86 -6.52
C ILE A 283 22.48 34.48 -7.91
N ILE A 284 23.73 34.57 -8.40
CA ILE A 284 24.07 35.10 -9.73
C ILE A 284 23.45 34.27 -10.87
N PHE A 285 23.46 32.93 -10.75
CA PHE A 285 22.86 32.03 -11.75
C PHE A 285 21.33 31.87 -11.60
N GLY A 286 20.70 32.60 -10.68
CA GLY A 286 19.25 32.65 -10.53
C GLY A 286 18.62 31.30 -10.16
N PHE A 287 19.28 30.52 -9.30
CA PHE A 287 18.79 29.19 -8.86
C PHE A 287 18.49 28.21 -10.00
N ARG A 288 19.12 28.37 -11.17
CA ARG A 288 18.98 27.43 -12.30
C ARG A 288 19.71 26.13 -12.03
N ILE A 289 19.06 25.22 -11.32
CA ILE A 289 19.57 23.87 -11.14
C ILE A 289 19.38 23.07 -12.43
N PRO A 290 20.45 22.42 -12.95
CA PRO A 290 20.34 21.55 -14.11
C PRO A 290 19.39 20.38 -13.86
N GLY A 291 18.55 20.10 -14.86
CA GLY A 291 17.71 18.91 -14.87
C GLY A 291 16.21 19.15 -14.84
N GLN A 292 15.48 18.07 -14.61
CA GLN A 292 14.02 18.05 -14.55
C GLN A 292 13.56 17.31 -13.30
N VAL A 293 12.50 17.81 -12.65
CA VAL A 293 11.95 17.26 -11.40
C VAL A 293 11.51 15.79 -11.55
N SER A 294 11.12 15.38 -12.77
CA SER A 294 10.73 14.01 -13.11
C SER A 294 11.90 13.05 -13.32
N ASP A 295 13.08 13.57 -13.69
CA ASP A 295 14.25 12.74 -13.99
C ASP A 295 15.22 12.68 -12.82
N ARG A 296 15.14 11.58 -12.08
CA ARG A 296 15.95 11.27 -10.89
C ARG A 296 17.44 11.16 -11.16
N ARG A 297 17.86 11.07 -12.43
CA ARG A 297 19.28 11.05 -12.81
C ARG A 297 19.89 12.43 -12.87
N THR A 298 19.04 13.46 -12.90
CA THR A 298 19.46 14.87 -12.89
C THR A 298 19.52 15.40 -11.47
N MET A 299 20.35 16.42 -11.25
CA MET A 299 20.54 17.06 -9.94
C MET A 299 19.21 17.55 -9.33
N LEU A 300 18.37 18.23 -10.10
CA LEU A 300 17.05 18.69 -9.63
C LEU A 300 16.11 17.52 -9.28
N GLY A 301 16.09 16.48 -10.11
CA GLY A 301 15.23 15.33 -9.90
C GLY A 301 15.67 14.44 -8.75
N GLU A 302 16.98 14.31 -8.51
CA GLU A 302 17.52 13.62 -7.33
C GLU A 302 17.14 14.37 -6.04
N LEU A 303 17.35 15.68 -5.97
CA LEU A 303 16.94 16.49 -4.82
C LEU A 303 15.44 16.37 -4.53
N ASN A 304 14.59 16.45 -5.56
CA ASN A 304 13.15 16.27 -5.37
C ASN A 304 12.79 14.87 -4.87
N TRP A 305 13.53 13.85 -5.29
CA TRP A 305 13.31 12.49 -4.84
C TRP A 305 13.77 12.26 -3.40
N ILE A 306 14.92 12.82 -3.00
CA ILE A 306 15.39 12.85 -1.60
C ILE A 306 14.38 13.59 -0.73
N PHE A 307 13.90 14.77 -1.17
CA PHE A 307 12.87 15.54 -0.47
C PHE A 307 11.60 14.72 -0.23
N THR A 308 11.13 14.02 -1.26
CA THR A 308 9.96 13.14 -1.16
C THR A 308 10.21 12.00 -0.16
N ALA A 309 11.40 11.40 -0.17
CA ALA A 309 11.74 10.32 0.77
C ALA A 309 11.79 10.81 2.23
N ILE A 310 12.39 11.97 2.47
CA ILE A 310 12.51 12.56 3.80
C ILE A 310 11.15 12.96 4.35
N THR A 311 10.35 13.69 3.59
CA THR A 311 9.02 14.15 4.05
C THR A 311 8.05 13.00 4.31
N ASP A 312 8.07 11.96 3.46
CA ASP A 312 7.25 10.76 3.65
C ASP A 312 7.72 9.95 4.89
N THR A 313 9.03 9.96 5.17
CA THR A 313 9.62 9.34 6.37
C THR A 313 9.23 10.09 7.63
N ILE A 314 9.34 11.42 7.65
CA ILE A 314 8.92 12.24 8.79
C ILE A 314 7.44 11.99 9.10
N ALA A 315 6.59 12.02 8.07
CA ALA A 315 5.15 11.77 8.23
C ALA A 315 4.86 10.38 8.80
N TRP A 316 5.54 9.35 8.32
CA TRP A 316 5.32 7.98 8.81
C TRP A 316 5.69 7.79 10.28
N ASN A 317 6.76 8.44 10.73
CA ASN A 317 7.27 8.28 12.10
C ASN A 317 6.53 9.16 13.12
N VAL A 318 5.95 10.27 12.68
CA VAL A 318 5.24 11.21 13.57
C VAL A 318 3.74 10.97 13.61
N LEU A 319 3.12 10.55 12.50
CA LEU A 319 1.66 10.48 12.39
C LEU A 319 1.10 9.11 12.82
N PRO A 320 -0.10 9.07 13.42
CA PRO A 320 -0.85 7.83 13.56
C PRO A 320 -1.10 7.16 12.20
N LYS A 321 -1.09 5.82 12.17
CA LYS A 321 -1.23 5.03 10.93
C LYS A 321 -2.44 5.43 10.09
N GLU A 322 -3.60 5.66 10.70
CA GLU A 322 -4.83 6.04 9.99
C GLU A 322 -4.73 7.41 9.33
N THR A 323 -4.21 8.40 10.05
CA THR A 323 -3.96 9.76 9.52
C THR A 323 -2.96 9.71 8.39
N PHE A 324 -1.87 8.94 8.54
CA PHE A 324 -0.89 8.75 7.49
C PHE A 324 -1.52 8.15 6.23
N GLN A 325 -2.30 7.07 6.35
CA GLN A 325 -3.01 6.48 5.20
C GLN A 325 -3.90 7.53 4.51
N LYS A 326 -4.74 8.23 5.29
CA LYS A 326 -5.69 9.20 4.77
C LYS A 326 -5.01 10.35 4.01
N LEU A 327 -3.90 10.88 4.53
CA LEU A 327 -3.27 12.08 3.98
C LEU A 327 -2.17 11.78 2.97
N PHE A 328 -1.35 10.74 3.18
CA PHE A 328 -0.14 10.46 2.39
C PHE A 328 -0.30 9.32 1.37
N ARG A 329 -1.42 8.58 1.39
CA ARG A 329 -1.66 7.44 0.48
C ARG A 329 -2.96 7.51 -0.33
N GLN A 330 -3.99 8.19 0.16
CA GLN A 330 -5.34 8.13 -0.44
C GLN A 330 -5.45 8.84 -1.80
N ASP A 331 -4.90 10.06 -1.88
CA ASP A 331 -4.93 10.93 -3.06
C ASP A 331 -3.52 11.49 -3.30
N LEU A 332 -3.05 11.39 -4.55
CA LEU A 332 -1.72 11.85 -4.95
C LEU A 332 -1.51 13.35 -4.71
N LEU A 333 -2.54 14.17 -4.94
CA LEU A 333 -2.42 15.62 -4.78
C LEU A 333 -2.36 15.99 -3.30
N VAL A 334 -3.26 15.44 -2.49
CA VAL A 334 -3.29 15.64 -1.04
C VAL A 334 -1.97 15.19 -0.41
N ALA A 335 -1.46 14.01 -0.80
CA ALA A 335 -0.19 13.50 -0.30
C ALA A 335 0.99 14.42 -0.66
N SER A 336 0.96 15.02 -1.85
CA SER A 336 2.00 15.98 -2.26
C SER A 336 1.89 17.28 -1.47
N LEU A 337 0.68 17.81 -1.29
CA LEU A 337 0.46 19.00 -0.47
C LEU A 337 0.88 18.80 0.98
N PHE A 338 0.58 17.66 1.59
CA PHE A 338 0.99 17.39 2.97
C PHE A 338 2.49 17.13 3.14
N ARG A 339 3.15 16.46 2.18
CA ARG A 339 4.63 16.38 2.17
C ARG A 339 5.24 17.77 2.14
N ASN A 340 4.72 18.62 1.28
CA ASN A 340 5.20 19.98 1.08
C ASN A 340 4.81 20.90 2.25
N PHE A 341 3.70 20.62 2.93
CA PHE A 341 3.27 21.31 4.16
C PHE A 341 4.25 21.10 5.31
N LEU A 342 4.91 19.93 5.41
CA LEU A 342 5.96 19.72 6.43
C LEU A 342 7.14 20.68 6.23
N LEU A 343 7.49 20.97 4.97
CA LEU A 343 8.50 21.99 4.65
C LEU A 343 7.97 23.39 5.00
N ALA A 344 6.71 23.68 4.70
CA ALA A 344 6.08 24.95 5.08
C ALA A 344 6.11 25.15 6.60
N GLU A 345 5.77 24.13 7.40
CA GLU A 345 5.88 24.17 8.86
C GLU A 345 7.30 24.54 9.30
N ARG A 346 8.33 23.97 8.65
CA ARG A 346 9.72 24.22 8.97
C ARG A 346 10.18 25.65 8.62
N ILE A 347 9.94 26.09 7.38
CA ILE A 347 10.40 27.40 6.89
C ILE A 347 9.61 28.53 7.56
N MET A 348 8.29 28.42 7.66
CA MET A 348 7.46 29.49 8.18
C MET A 348 7.68 29.69 9.68
N ARG A 349 7.93 28.62 10.46
CA ARG A 349 8.24 28.74 11.89
C ARG A 349 9.52 29.53 12.14
N PHE A 350 10.51 29.45 11.23
CA PHE A 350 11.73 30.26 11.31
C PHE A 350 11.42 31.76 11.25
N TYR A 351 10.35 32.15 10.54
CA TYR A 351 9.88 33.53 10.43
C TYR A 351 8.68 33.83 11.36
N ASN A 352 8.57 33.14 12.50
CA ASN A 352 7.51 33.31 13.51
C ASN A 352 6.09 33.16 12.96
N CYS A 353 5.92 32.25 11.99
CA CYS A 353 4.65 31.98 11.36
C CYS A 353 4.36 30.47 11.44
N THR A 354 3.20 30.08 11.94
CA THR A 354 2.84 28.69 12.25
C THR A 354 1.70 28.23 11.32
N PRO A 355 2.01 27.49 10.26
CA PRO A 355 0.99 26.91 9.39
C PRO A 355 0.06 25.97 10.16
N VAL A 356 -1.23 25.99 9.81
CA VAL A 356 -2.27 25.20 10.47
C VAL A 356 -2.90 24.24 9.47
N SER A 357 -3.17 23.01 9.88
CA SER A 357 -3.89 22.02 9.08
C SER A 357 -5.13 21.47 9.78
N SER A 358 -6.11 21.04 8.99
CA SER A 358 -7.23 20.21 9.44
C SER A 358 -7.27 18.96 8.57
N PRO A 359 -7.05 17.74 9.11
CA PRO A 359 -6.74 17.42 10.51
C PRO A 359 -5.42 18.04 10.99
N SER A 360 -5.34 18.31 12.31
CA SER A 360 -4.13 18.86 12.93
C SER A 360 -3.02 17.81 12.97
N LEU A 361 -1.80 18.22 12.60
CA LEU A 361 -0.62 17.36 12.65
C LEU A 361 0.21 17.67 13.91
N PRO A 362 0.84 16.66 14.54
CA PRO A 362 1.91 16.89 15.50
C PRO A 362 3.07 17.62 14.83
N SER A 363 3.87 18.30 15.64
CA SER A 363 4.91 19.17 15.12
C SER A 363 6.09 18.40 14.50
N THR A 364 6.49 18.77 13.28
CA THR A 364 7.49 18.02 12.50
C THR A 364 8.79 18.79 12.20
N TYR A 365 8.82 20.10 12.48
CA TYR A 365 9.92 20.99 12.09
C TYR A 365 11.30 20.67 12.71
N HIS A 366 11.34 20.07 13.91
CA HIS A 366 12.60 19.67 14.58
C HIS A 366 13.00 18.20 14.33
N HIS A 367 12.28 17.48 13.46
CA HIS A 367 12.60 16.08 13.21
C HIS A 367 14.01 15.92 12.63
N HIS A 368 14.79 14.98 13.17
CA HIS A 368 16.21 14.80 12.82
C HIS A 368 16.47 14.51 11.34
N MET A 369 15.52 13.90 10.62
CA MET A 369 15.61 13.72 9.16
C MET A 369 15.74 15.03 8.36
N TRP A 370 15.36 16.18 8.93
CA TRP A 370 15.65 17.47 8.30
C TRP A 370 17.15 17.79 8.24
N LYS A 371 17.96 17.27 9.18
CA LYS A 371 19.43 17.40 9.11
C LYS A 371 20.00 16.61 7.94
N ALA A 372 19.42 15.45 7.63
CA ALA A 372 19.79 14.68 6.44
C ALA A 372 19.41 15.40 5.14
N TRP A 373 18.28 16.15 5.14
CA TRP A 373 17.91 17.03 4.04
C TRP A 373 18.93 18.14 3.85
N ASP A 374 19.28 18.85 4.93
CA ASP A 374 20.23 19.96 4.87
C ASP A 374 21.59 19.50 4.35
N PHE A 375 22.10 18.36 4.83
CA PHE A 375 23.35 17.75 4.36
C PHE A 375 23.30 17.35 2.88
N ALA A 376 22.18 16.76 2.42
CA ALA A 376 22.01 16.37 1.02
C ALA A 376 21.96 17.60 0.09
N VAL A 377 21.31 18.68 0.54
CA VAL A 377 21.28 19.96 -0.18
C VAL A 377 22.66 20.59 -0.24
N ASP A 378 23.38 20.66 0.88
CA ASP A 378 24.72 21.24 0.95
C ASP A 378 25.70 20.52 0.01
N THR A 379 25.71 19.19 0.04
CA THR A 379 26.50 18.35 -0.88
C THR A 379 26.14 18.58 -2.35
N CYS A 380 24.87 18.90 -2.63
CA CYS A 380 24.41 19.18 -3.98
C CYS A 380 24.82 20.60 -4.44
N LEU A 381 24.74 21.59 -3.56
CA LEU A 381 25.04 22.99 -3.86
C LEU A 381 26.54 23.23 -4.02
N THR A 382 27.39 22.53 -3.26
CA THR A 382 28.86 22.60 -3.42
C THR A 382 29.34 22.16 -4.81
N GLN A 383 28.63 21.24 -5.48
CA GLN A 383 28.96 20.79 -6.83
C GLN A 383 28.48 21.76 -7.92
N LEU A 384 27.46 22.58 -7.63
CA LEU A 384 26.75 23.37 -8.63
C LEU A 384 27.64 24.36 -9.41
N PRO A 385 28.58 25.12 -8.80
CA PRO A 385 29.44 26.03 -9.54
C PRO A 385 30.32 25.33 -10.59
N ALA A 386 30.82 24.12 -10.28
CA ALA A 386 31.65 23.35 -11.20
C ALA A 386 30.83 22.74 -12.36
N ILE A 387 29.59 22.31 -12.07
CA ILE A 387 28.65 21.77 -13.06
C ILE A 387 28.21 22.86 -14.03
N LEU A 388 27.89 24.07 -13.55
CA LEU A 388 27.47 25.18 -14.42
C LEU A 388 28.58 25.67 -15.35
N LYS A 389 29.85 25.43 -15.01
CA LYS A 389 31.00 25.70 -15.86
C LYS A 389 31.32 24.53 -16.81
N ASP A 390 30.48 23.49 -16.85
CA ASP A 390 30.67 22.24 -17.59
C ASP A 390 32.03 21.54 -17.30
N THR A 391 32.60 21.78 -16.12
CA THR A 391 33.93 21.25 -15.76
C THR A 391 33.87 19.84 -15.18
N VAL A 392 32.72 19.44 -14.61
CA VAL A 392 32.58 18.18 -13.86
C VAL A 392 31.20 17.56 -14.11
N THR A 393 31.15 16.23 -14.23
CA THR A 393 29.91 15.45 -14.28
C THR A 393 29.30 15.31 -12.88
N TYR A 394 27.97 15.46 -12.77
CA TYR A 394 27.25 15.36 -11.50
C TYR A 394 27.51 14.04 -10.76
N SER A 395 27.88 14.14 -9.48
CA SER A 395 27.98 12.99 -8.58
C SER A 395 26.74 12.87 -7.71
N TYR A 396 26.13 11.67 -7.73
CA TYR A 396 24.95 11.35 -6.95
C TYR A 396 25.17 11.47 -5.44
N SER A 397 24.09 11.78 -4.72
CA SER A 397 24.13 11.87 -3.26
C SER A 397 24.28 10.49 -2.61
N PRO A 398 25.08 10.33 -1.54
CA PRO A 398 25.18 9.07 -0.80
C PRO A 398 23.92 8.76 0.03
N PHE A 399 22.96 9.71 0.12
CA PHE A 399 21.76 9.64 0.97
C PHE A 399 21.10 8.25 0.97
N PHE A 400 20.72 7.72 -0.20
CA PHE A 400 20.01 6.43 -0.24
C PHE A 400 20.87 5.26 0.23
N SER A 401 22.17 5.28 -0.07
CA SER A 401 23.10 4.22 0.37
C SER A 401 23.29 4.25 1.89
N GLU A 402 23.40 5.43 2.48
CA GLU A 402 23.51 5.62 3.94
C GLU A 402 22.24 5.18 4.65
N GLN A 403 21.06 5.56 4.14
CA GLN A 403 19.79 5.15 4.74
C GLN A 403 19.53 3.65 4.64
N LEU A 404 19.91 2.99 3.54
CA LEU A 404 19.89 1.53 3.45
C LEU A 404 20.86 0.88 4.45
N THR A 405 22.01 1.51 4.70
CA THR A 405 22.98 1.02 5.70
C THR A 405 22.42 1.16 7.11
N ALA A 406 21.77 2.28 7.44
CA ALA A 406 21.07 2.46 8.71
C ALA A 406 19.97 1.40 8.92
N PHE A 407 19.19 1.10 7.87
CA PHE A 407 18.18 0.03 7.92
C PHE A 407 18.81 -1.36 8.11
N GLN A 408 19.95 -1.61 7.47
CA GLN A 408 20.72 -2.85 7.65
C GLN A 408 21.28 -3.00 9.07
N VAL A 409 21.78 -1.91 9.66
CA VAL A 409 22.24 -1.89 11.06
C VAL A 409 21.08 -2.17 12.00
N TRP A 410 19.91 -1.57 11.75
CA TRP A 410 18.69 -1.87 12.49
C TRP A 410 18.38 -3.36 12.41
N LEU A 411 18.33 -3.96 11.22
CA LEU A 411 18.08 -5.40 11.03
C LEU A 411 19.09 -6.36 11.69
N SER A 412 20.27 -5.86 12.07
CA SER A 412 21.34 -6.70 12.64
C SER A 412 21.26 -6.83 14.17
N HIS A 413 20.44 -6.02 14.84
CA HIS A 413 20.26 -6.07 16.29
C HIS A 413 19.02 -6.89 16.67
N PRO A 414 18.98 -7.52 17.87
CA PRO A 414 17.78 -8.21 18.37
C PRO A 414 16.64 -7.22 18.50
N GLN A 415 15.54 -7.47 17.80
CA GLN A 415 14.43 -6.53 17.73
C GLN A 415 13.45 -6.73 18.89
N SER A 416 13.16 -5.64 19.59
CA SER A 416 11.91 -5.56 20.34
C SER A 416 10.77 -5.31 19.35
N PRO A 417 9.59 -5.95 19.50
CA PRO A 417 8.44 -5.69 18.61
C PRO A 417 7.94 -4.23 18.68
N SER A 418 8.42 -3.43 19.62
CA SER A 418 8.07 -2.03 19.83
C SER A 418 8.88 -1.06 18.97
N SER A 419 10.07 -1.44 18.49
CA SER A 419 10.90 -0.58 17.66
C SER A 419 10.52 -0.74 16.19
N VAL A 420 9.96 0.30 15.57
CA VAL A 420 9.67 0.34 14.13
C VAL A 420 10.88 0.94 13.40
N PRO A 421 11.33 0.37 12.27
CA PRO A 421 12.43 0.94 11.51
C PRO A 421 12.00 2.24 10.84
N GLU A 422 12.70 3.32 11.18
CA GLU A 422 12.42 4.65 10.66
C GLU A 422 12.57 4.72 9.13
N GLN A 423 13.54 4.00 8.58
CA GLN A 423 13.94 4.03 7.17
C GLN A 423 12.98 3.28 6.23
N LEU A 424 11.92 2.64 6.75
CA LEU A 424 11.04 1.79 5.94
C LEU A 424 10.37 2.53 4.75
N PRO A 425 9.90 3.78 4.88
CA PRO A 425 9.42 4.57 3.74
C PRO A 425 10.52 4.90 2.73
N ILE A 426 11.78 5.06 3.17
CA ILE A 426 12.93 5.28 2.29
C ILE A 426 13.21 4.04 1.47
N VAL A 427 13.17 2.85 2.08
CA VAL A 427 13.32 1.58 1.34
C VAL A 427 12.29 1.50 0.21
N LEU A 428 11.03 1.89 0.45
CA LEU A 428 10.00 1.97 -0.59
C LEU A 428 10.39 2.94 -1.72
N GLN A 429 10.90 4.13 -1.39
CA GLN A 429 11.37 5.07 -2.41
C GLN A 429 12.53 4.51 -3.23
N VAL A 430 13.44 3.75 -2.60
CA VAL A 430 14.59 3.13 -3.28
C VAL A 430 14.18 2.02 -4.24
N LEU A 431 13.09 1.29 -4.00
CA LEU A 431 12.58 0.27 -4.94
C LEU A 431 12.28 0.83 -6.34
N LEU A 432 11.96 2.12 -6.41
CA LEU A 432 11.72 2.83 -7.67
C LEU A 432 13.02 3.16 -8.42
N SER A 433 14.18 3.13 -7.74
CA SER A 433 15.50 3.21 -8.37
C SER A 433 15.82 1.93 -9.14
N GLN A 434 16.73 1.99 -10.10
CA GLN A 434 17.39 0.79 -10.65
C GLN A 434 18.70 0.48 -9.90
N VAL A 435 19.49 1.51 -9.56
CA VAL A 435 20.85 1.39 -9.00
C VAL A 435 20.88 0.62 -7.68
N HIS A 436 19.97 0.93 -6.76
CA HIS A 436 19.95 0.35 -5.41
C HIS A 436 18.81 -0.65 -5.20
N ARG A 437 18.12 -1.06 -6.27
CA ARG A 437 16.92 -1.90 -6.17
C ARG A 437 17.22 -3.26 -5.55
N LEU A 438 18.29 -3.91 -6.01
CA LEU A 438 18.66 -5.24 -5.56
C LEU A 438 18.90 -5.25 -4.04
N ARG A 439 19.77 -4.36 -3.56
CA ARG A 439 20.05 -4.18 -2.12
C ARG A 439 18.80 -3.84 -1.32
N ALA A 440 17.92 -2.98 -1.83
CA ALA A 440 16.68 -2.63 -1.14
C ALA A 440 15.71 -3.83 -1.02
N LEU A 441 15.61 -4.67 -2.07
CA LEU A 441 14.81 -5.89 -2.05
C LEU A 441 15.40 -6.95 -1.11
N GLU A 442 16.73 -7.09 -1.04
CA GLU A 442 17.39 -7.98 -0.09
C GLU A 442 17.09 -7.59 1.36
N LEU A 443 17.22 -6.30 1.69
CA LEU A 443 16.92 -5.79 3.03
C LEU A 443 15.42 -5.88 3.34
N LEU A 444 14.54 -5.62 2.36
CA LEU A 444 13.10 -5.82 2.53
C LEU A 444 12.77 -7.29 2.78
N SER A 445 13.38 -8.23 2.06
CA SER A 445 13.20 -9.67 2.30
C SER A 445 13.59 -10.04 3.73
N ARG A 446 14.76 -9.59 4.21
CA ARG A 446 15.20 -9.80 5.60
C ARG A 446 14.23 -9.22 6.61
N PHE A 447 13.65 -8.05 6.34
CA PHE A 447 12.66 -7.43 7.21
C PHE A 447 11.34 -8.21 7.26
N LEU A 448 10.80 -8.63 6.11
CA LEU A 448 9.56 -9.42 6.04
C LEU A 448 9.71 -10.80 6.69
N ASP A 449 10.95 -11.32 6.76
CA ASP A 449 11.25 -12.59 7.42
C ASP A 449 11.12 -12.54 8.95
N LEU A 450 11.12 -11.34 9.56
CA LEU A 450 10.90 -11.16 11.01
C LEU A 450 9.50 -11.58 11.49
N GLY A 451 8.55 -11.78 10.55
CA GLY A 451 7.24 -12.37 10.83
C GLY A 451 6.04 -11.52 10.37
N PRO A 452 4.81 -11.95 10.69
CA PRO A 452 3.58 -11.33 10.18
C PRO A 452 3.42 -9.84 10.53
N TRP A 453 3.95 -9.40 11.66
CA TRP A 453 3.90 -8.00 12.07
C TRP A 453 4.69 -7.08 11.11
N ALA A 454 5.85 -7.53 10.62
CA ALA A 454 6.70 -6.80 9.69
C ALA A 454 6.05 -6.72 8.31
N VAL A 455 5.41 -7.80 7.87
CA VAL A 455 4.61 -7.82 6.64
C VAL A 455 3.46 -6.82 6.71
N ASN A 456 2.67 -6.83 7.80
CA ASN A 456 1.58 -5.87 8.00
C ASN A 456 2.09 -4.41 8.02
N LEU A 457 3.25 -4.18 8.63
CA LEU A 457 3.87 -2.86 8.70
C LEU A 457 4.32 -2.38 7.31
N ALA A 458 4.97 -3.24 6.52
CA ALA A 458 5.39 -2.91 5.17
C ALA A 458 4.19 -2.64 4.25
N LEU A 459 3.14 -3.47 4.34
CA LEU A 459 1.90 -3.26 3.60
C LEU A 459 1.23 -1.93 3.99
N SER A 460 1.26 -1.57 5.28
CA SER A 460 0.79 -0.28 5.76
C SER A 460 1.62 0.88 5.20
N VAL A 461 2.95 0.79 5.12
CA VAL A 461 3.76 1.84 4.46
C VAL A 461 3.38 2.02 2.99
N GLY A 462 2.85 0.97 2.36
CA GLY A 462 2.35 0.99 0.99
C GLY A 462 3.30 0.32 -0.01
N ILE A 463 4.05 -0.71 0.38
CA ILE A 463 4.96 -1.43 -0.54
C ILE A 463 4.23 -2.14 -1.70
N PHE A 464 2.95 -2.49 -1.49
CA PHE A 464 2.20 -3.42 -2.34
C PHE A 464 2.18 -3.04 -3.83
N PRO A 465 1.81 -1.80 -4.23
CA PRO A 465 1.75 -1.43 -5.64
C PRO A 465 3.13 -1.50 -6.32
N TYR A 466 4.21 -1.28 -5.56
CA TYR A 466 5.57 -1.28 -6.08
C TYR A 466 6.07 -2.70 -6.34
N VAL A 467 5.89 -3.62 -5.38
CA VAL A 467 6.28 -5.03 -5.55
C VAL A 467 5.42 -5.75 -6.59
N LEU A 468 4.15 -5.33 -6.75
CA LEU A 468 3.28 -5.80 -7.84
C LEU A 468 3.81 -5.36 -9.21
N LYS A 469 4.16 -4.08 -9.36
CA LYS A 469 4.71 -3.56 -10.62
C LYS A 469 6.06 -4.22 -10.97
N LEU A 470 6.87 -4.58 -9.98
CA LEU A 470 8.16 -5.25 -10.20
C LEU A 470 8.02 -6.66 -10.80
N LEU A 471 6.86 -7.33 -10.67
CA LEU A 471 6.60 -8.61 -11.34
C LEU A 471 6.57 -8.49 -12.88
N GLN A 472 6.42 -7.28 -13.41
CA GLN A 472 6.52 -7.03 -14.87
C GLN A 472 7.98 -6.92 -15.34
N SER A 473 8.95 -6.91 -14.43
CA SER A 473 10.37 -6.83 -14.78
C SER A 473 10.90 -8.15 -15.35
N SER A 474 11.67 -8.06 -16.43
CA SER A 474 12.37 -9.20 -17.05
C SER A 474 13.71 -9.55 -16.39
N ALA A 475 14.17 -8.77 -15.39
CA ALA A 475 15.46 -8.96 -14.74
C ALA A 475 15.48 -10.25 -13.92
N ARG A 476 16.36 -11.20 -14.29
CA ARG A 476 16.43 -12.53 -13.67
C ARG A 476 16.92 -12.49 -12.22
N GLU A 477 17.85 -11.59 -11.91
CA GLU A 477 18.39 -11.37 -10.56
C GLU A 477 17.33 -11.00 -9.51
N LEU A 478 16.18 -10.46 -9.94
CA LEU A 478 15.09 -10.07 -9.03
C LEU A 478 14.18 -11.25 -8.67
N ARG A 479 14.17 -12.34 -9.46
CA ARG A 479 13.25 -13.48 -9.29
C ARG A 479 13.29 -14.09 -7.90
N PRO A 480 14.47 -14.47 -7.34
CA PRO A 480 14.53 -15.09 -6.02
C PRO A 480 13.94 -14.19 -4.92
N LEU A 481 14.26 -12.89 -4.98
CA LEU A 481 13.81 -11.89 -4.00
C LEU A 481 12.31 -11.60 -4.13
N LEU A 482 11.80 -11.44 -5.36
CA LEU A 482 10.38 -11.16 -5.57
C LEU A 482 9.50 -12.35 -5.19
N VAL A 483 9.91 -13.58 -5.51
CA VAL A 483 9.18 -14.78 -5.07
C VAL A 483 9.17 -14.88 -3.55
N PHE A 484 10.30 -14.62 -2.89
CA PHE A 484 10.38 -14.61 -1.43
C PHE A 484 9.43 -13.58 -0.80
N ILE A 485 9.47 -12.33 -1.27
CA ILE A 485 8.61 -11.24 -0.79
C ILE A 485 7.14 -11.61 -0.95
N TRP A 486 6.74 -12.10 -2.12
CA TRP A 486 5.35 -12.48 -2.38
C TRP A 486 4.89 -13.69 -1.57
N ALA A 487 5.76 -14.65 -1.31
CA ALA A 487 5.45 -15.76 -0.42
C ALA A 487 5.16 -15.25 1.01
N LYS A 488 5.95 -14.30 1.52
CA LYS A 488 5.70 -13.67 2.83
C LYS A 488 4.40 -12.85 2.85
N VAL A 489 4.11 -12.10 1.79
CA VAL A 489 2.86 -11.32 1.67
C VAL A 489 1.64 -12.23 1.64
N LEU A 490 1.63 -13.25 0.77
CA LEU A 490 0.49 -14.16 0.61
C LEU A 490 0.27 -15.07 1.82
N ALA A 491 1.32 -15.37 2.59
CA ALA A 491 1.20 -16.08 3.86
C ALA A 491 0.46 -15.27 4.94
N VAL A 492 0.42 -13.95 4.83
CA VAL A 492 -0.27 -13.07 5.80
C VAL A 492 -1.63 -12.60 5.26
N ASP A 493 -1.69 -12.23 3.99
CA ASP A 493 -2.92 -11.75 3.34
C ASP A 493 -3.13 -12.41 1.96
N CYS A 494 -3.94 -13.47 1.94
CA CYS A 494 -4.29 -14.19 0.72
C CYS A 494 -5.26 -13.41 -0.19
N THR A 495 -5.88 -12.31 0.27
CA THR A 495 -6.81 -11.52 -0.56
C THR A 495 -6.12 -10.86 -1.75
N CYS A 496 -4.78 -10.74 -1.71
CA CYS A 496 -3.93 -10.27 -2.80
C CYS A 496 -4.01 -11.10 -4.09
N GLN A 497 -4.59 -12.31 -4.04
CA GLN A 497 -4.85 -13.14 -5.22
C GLN A 497 -5.65 -12.40 -6.31
N SER A 498 -6.59 -11.54 -5.93
CA SER A 498 -7.43 -10.81 -6.88
C SER A 498 -6.62 -9.82 -7.75
N ASP A 499 -5.66 -9.14 -7.14
CA ASP A 499 -4.77 -8.19 -7.82
C ASP A 499 -3.76 -8.91 -8.72
N LEU A 500 -3.19 -10.03 -8.27
CA LEU A 500 -2.23 -10.84 -9.04
C LEU A 500 -2.85 -11.47 -10.30
N VAL A 501 -4.14 -11.85 -10.21
CA VAL A 501 -4.87 -12.43 -11.33
C VAL A 501 -5.30 -11.36 -12.32
N ARG A 502 -5.85 -10.23 -11.85
CA ARG A 502 -6.30 -9.12 -12.70
C ARG A 502 -5.21 -8.61 -13.64
N ASP A 503 -3.99 -8.47 -13.14
CA ASP A 503 -2.86 -7.94 -13.91
C ASP A 503 -2.07 -9.05 -14.63
N GLY A 504 -2.54 -10.31 -14.56
CA GLY A 504 -1.85 -11.48 -15.13
C GLY A 504 -0.46 -11.76 -14.54
N SER A 505 -0.14 -11.14 -13.40
CA SER A 505 1.20 -11.14 -12.80
C SER A 505 1.57 -12.48 -12.17
N PHE A 506 0.59 -13.34 -11.88
CA PHE A 506 0.85 -14.69 -11.36
C PHE A 506 1.69 -15.57 -12.29
N LYS A 507 1.68 -15.28 -13.61
CA LYS A 507 2.52 -15.96 -14.61
C LYS A 507 4.02 -15.85 -14.29
N TYR A 508 4.41 -14.80 -13.56
CA TYR A 508 5.77 -14.65 -13.05
C TYR A 508 6.19 -15.83 -12.17
N PHE A 509 5.33 -16.25 -11.24
CA PHE A 509 5.61 -17.37 -10.34
C PHE A 509 5.66 -18.70 -11.09
N LEU A 510 4.82 -18.88 -12.11
CA LEU A 510 4.85 -20.07 -12.96
C LEU A 510 6.14 -20.17 -13.76
N ALA A 511 6.62 -19.06 -14.31
CA ALA A 511 7.90 -19.02 -14.99
C ALA A 511 9.07 -19.40 -14.06
N VAL A 512 9.00 -18.99 -12.79
CA VAL A 512 10.01 -19.37 -11.78
C VAL A 512 9.90 -20.84 -11.38
N LEU A 513 8.67 -21.37 -11.23
CA LEU A 513 8.44 -22.77 -10.89
C LEU A 513 8.96 -23.73 -11.97
N GLY A 514 8.78 -23.38 -13.25
CA GLY A 514 9.26 -24.17 -14.39
C GLY A 514 10.74 -23.96 -14.75
N GLU A 515 11.50 -23.14 -14.01
CA GLU A 515 12.90 -22.84 -14.34
C GLU A 515 13.85 -23.87 -13.66
N PRO A 516 14.54 -24.75 -14.42
CA PRO A 516 15.32 -25.85 -13.83
C PRO A 516 16.53 -25.36 -13.00
N TYR A 517 17.11 -24.22 -13.37
CA TYR A 517 18.27 -23.64 -12.70
C TYR A 517 17.90 -22.90 -11.41
N MET A 518 16.61 -22.69 -11.13
CA MET A 518 16.17 -22.04 -9.91
C MET A 518 16.29 -23.03 -8.72
N PRO A 519 16.92 -22.62 -7.59
CA PRO A 519 16.99 -23.46 -6.40
C PRO A 519 15.61 -23.95 -5.96
N ALA A 520 15.54 -25.20 -5.49
CA ALA A 520 14.29 -25.84 -5.11
C ALA A 520 13.52 -25.07 -4.02
N GLU A 521 14.21 -24.33 -3.15
CA GLU A 521 13.60 -23.47 -2.14
C GLU A 521 12.75 -22.35 -2.76
N HIS A 522 13.27 -21.65 -3.76
CA HIS A 522 12.53 -20.60 -4.46
C HIS A 522 11.42 -21.18 -5.35
N ARG A 523 11.64 -22.35 -5.98
CA ARG A 523 10.56 -23.08 -6.67
C ARG A 523 9.44 -23.48 -5.72
N THR A 524 9.78 -23.90 -4.49
CA THR A 524 8.79 -24.22 -3.45
C THR A 524 7.96 -23.00 -3.08
N MET A 525 8.60 -21.85 -2.88
CA MET A 525 7.90 -20.58 -2.63
C MET A 525 7.03 -20.16 -3.81
N ALA A 526 7.47 -20.40 -5.05
CA ALA A 526 6.67 -20.15 -6.25
C ALA A 526 5.43 -21.05 -6.30
N ALA A 527 5.58 -22.36 -6.02
CA ALA A 527 4.46 -23.30 -5.90
C ALA A 527 3.48 -22.87 -4.80
N PHE A 528 3.99 -22.42 -3.65
CA PHE A 528 3.18 -21.83 -2.57
C PHE A 528 2.37 -20.62 -3.07
N CYS A 529 3.01 -19.66 -3.73
CA CYS A 529 2.34 -18.47 -4.27
C CYS A 529 1.22 -18.85 -5.24
N VAL A 530 1.49 -19.75 -6.19
CA VAL A 530 0.47 -20.23 -7.14
C VAL A 530 -0.66 -20.94 -6.41
N SER A 531 -0.35 -21.78 -5.41
CA SER A 531 -1.35 -22.48 -4.60
C SER A 531 -2.27 -21.52 -3.82
N CYS A 532 -1.76 -20.35 -3.42
CA CYS A 532 -2.55 -19.30 -2.78
C CYS A 532 -3.48 -18.62 -3.79
N ILE A 533 -2.98 -18.38 -5.01
CA ILE A 533 -3.73 -17.69 -6.08
C ILE A 533 -4.96 -18.49 -6.54
N VAL A 534 -4.87 -19.83 -6.52
CA VAL A 534 -5.98 -20.72 -6.89
C VAL A 534 -6.85 -21.15 -5.70
N SER A 535 -6.49 -20.76 -4.47
CA SER A 535 -7.15 -21.22 -3.25
C SER A 535 -8.56 -20.64 -3.10
N ASN A 536 -9.59 -21.46 -3.32
CA ASN A 536 -11.00 -21.07 -3.22
C ASN A 536 -11.34 -19.80 -4.03
N TYR A 537 -10.66 -19.61 -5.17
CA TYR A 537 -10.81 -18.43 -6.02
C TYR A 537 -10.96 -18.80 -7.50
N LYS A 538 -12.22 -18.83 -7.97
CA LYS A 538 -12.55 -19.30 -9.32
C LYS A 538 -11.86 -18.52 -10.44
N PRO A 539 -11.79 -17.17 -10.42
CA PRO A 539 -11.05 -16.43 -11.46
C PRO A 539 -9.56 -16.81 -11.51
N GLY A 540 -8.95 -17.08 -10.35
CA GLY A 540 -7.57 -17.56 -10.26
C GLY A 540 -7.40 -18.95 -10.85
N GLN A 541 -8.29 -19.90 -10.52
CA GLN A 541 -8.30 -21.24 -11.11
C GLN A 541 -8.45 -21.19 -12.64
N VAL A 542 -9.37 -20.37 -13.18
CA VAL A 542 -9.56 -20.23 -14.63
C VAL A 542 -8.30 -19.67 -15.31
N ALA A 543 -7.70 -18.61 -14.74
CA ALA A 543 -6.49 -18.01 -15.28
C ALA A 543 -5.28 -18.97 -15.22
N ALA A 544 -5.16 -19.72 -14.12
CA ALA A 544 -4.16 -20.78 -13.96
C ALA A 544 -4.33 -21.89 -15.00
N MET A 545 -5.56 -22.31 -15.29
CA MET A 545 -5.82 -23.34 -16.30
C MET A 545 -5.34 -22.91 -17.68
N GLN A 546 -5.60 -21.66 -18.06
CA GLN A 546 -5.12 -21.10 -19.32
C GLN A 546 -3.60 -20.99 -19.42
N SER A 547 -2.88 -21.06 -18.28
CA SER A 547 -1.42 -20.94 -18.20
C SER A 547 -0.72 -22.28 -17.94
N SER A 548 -1.41 -23.41 -18.19
CA SER A 548 -0.87 -24.77 -18.08
C SER A 548 -0.28 -25.13 -16.71
N VAL A 549 -0.88 -24.61 -15.63
CA VAL A 549 -0.40 -24.88 -14.25
C VAL A 549 -0.35 -26.36 -13.91
N VAL A 550 -1.35 -27.13 -14.36
CA VAL A 550 -1.42 -28.59 -14.10
C VAL A 550 -0.19 -29.28 -14.65
N SER A 551 0.12 -29.10 -15.93
CA SER A 551 1.25 -29.77 -16.58
C SER A 551 2.59 -29.36 -15.96
N ILE A 552 2.81 -28.05 -15.71
CA ILE A 552 4.03 -27.55 -15.05
C ILE A 552 4.18 -28.17 -13.65
N CYS A 553 3.11 -28.25 -12.86
CA CYS A 553 3.15 -28.86 -11.54
C CYS A 553 3.48 -30.35 -11.61
N LEU A 554 2.87 -31.10 -12.54
CA LEU A 554 3.11 -32.53 -12.69
C LEU A 554 4.57 -32.86 -13.01
N GLU A 555 5.26 -32.00 -13.76
CA GLU A 555 6.70 -32.15 -14.06
C GLU A 555 7.60 -32.02 -12.81
N GLN A 556 7.14 -31.31 -11.78
CA GLN A 556 7.92 -31.06 -10.55
C GLN A 556 7.67 -32.11 -9.45
N LEU A 557 6.76 -33.08 -9.64
CA LEU A 557 6.39 -34.07 -8.62
C LEU A 557 7.53 -35.03 -8.26
N SER A 558 8.52 -35.22 -9.14
CA SER A 558 9.67 -36.11 -8.92
C SER A 558 10.91 -35.39 -8.38
N ASP A 559 10.82 -34.10 -8.03
CA ASP A 559 11.96 -33.33 -7.54
C ASP A 559 12.49 -33.91 -6.21
N PRO A 560 13.81 -33.93 -5.97
CA PRO A 560 14.39 -34.46 -4.73
C PRO A 560 13.94 -33.71 -3.46
N ASN A 561 13.56 -32.43 -3.57
CA ASN A 561 13.14 -31.65 -2.41
C ASN A 561 11.71 -32.01 -1.95
N PRO A 562 11.54 -32.54 -0.71
CA PRO A 562 10.22 -32.96 -0.23
C PRO A 562 9.23 -31.80 -0.08
N LYS A 563 9.69 -30.59 0.26
CA LYS A 563 8.80 -29.43 0.40
C LYS A 563 8.25 -28.98 -0.96
N LEU A 564 9.03 -29.11 -2.03
CA LEU A 564 8.55 -28.80 -3.37
C LEU A 564 7.45 -29.79 -3.77
N ARG A 565 7.69 -31.11 -3.61
CA ARG A 565 6.69 -32.15 -3.88
C ARG A 565 5.40 -31.92 -3.10
N GLN A 566 5.52 -31.59 -1.81
CA GLN A 566 4.40 -31.26 -0.94
C GLN A 566 3.56 -30.09 -1.49
N TRP A 567 4.19 -28.94 -1.75
CA TRP A 567 3.46 -27.74 -2.19
C TRP A 567 2.92 -27.82 -3.61
N VAL A 568 3.58 -28.57 -4.48
CA VAL A 568 3.09 -28.88 -5.83
C VAL A 568 1.83 -29.74 -5.75
N ALA A 569 1.81 -30.78 -4.90
CA ALA A 569 0.61 -31.60 -4.68
C ALA A 569 -0.54 -30.77 -4.09
N ILE A 570 -0.27 -29.90 -3.10
CA ILE A 570 -1.28 -28.97 -2.55
C ILE A 570 -1.81 -28.02 -3.63
N CYS A 571 -0.92 -27.48 -4.48
CA CYS A 571 -1.30 -26.58 -5.57
C CYS A 571 -2.24 -27.27 -6.56
N LEU A 572 -1.93 -28.51 -6.94
CA LEU A 572 -2.79 -29.34 -7.79
C LEU A 572 -4.16 -29.61 -7.13
N GLY A 573 -4.18 -30.00 -5.86
CA GLY A 573 -5.40 -30.21 -5.09
C GLY A 573 -6.32 -28.98 -5.08
N ARG A 574 -5.76 -27.80 -4.81
CA ARG A 574 -6.51 -26.53 -4.82
C ARG A 574 -6.95 -26.10 -6.22
N MET A 575 -6.21 -26.49 -7.26
CA MET A 575 -6.49 -26.12 -8.65
C MET A 575 -7.80 -26.74 -9.15
N TRP A 576 -8.02 -28.04 -8.89
CA TRP A 576 -9.25 -28.72 -9.31
C TRP A 576 -10.36 -28.70 -8.26
N ASN A 577 -10.09 -28.37 -6.99
CA ASN A 577 -11.13 -28.30 -5.96
C ASN A 577 -12.33 -27.45 -6.42
N ASN A 578 -13.52 -28.05 -6.49
CA ASN A 578 -14.75 -27.46 -7.02
C ASN A 578 -14.59 -26.87 -8.45
N TYR A 579 -13.75 -27.47 -9.29
CA TYR A 579 -13.50 -27.05 -10.66
C TYR A 579 -13.28 -28.22 -11.64
N GLU A 580 -14.37 -28.62 -12.29
CA GLU A 580 -14.41 -29.76 -13.21
C GLU A 580 -13.45 -29.67 -14.41
N GLN A 581 -13.30 -28.49 -15.04
CA GLN A 581 -12.41 -28.37 -16.21
C GLN A 581 -10.94 -28.66 -15.86
N ALA A 582 -10.50 -28.26 -14.65
CA ALA A 582 -9.16 -28.56 -14.17
C ALA A 582 -9.00 -30.04 -13.83
N ARG A 583 -10.03 -30.68 -13.26
CA ARG A 583 -10.06 -32.15 -13.05
C ARG A 583 -9.87 -32.90 -14.36
N TRP A 584 -10.65 -32.57 -15.40
CA TRP A 584 -10.53 -33.24 -16.70
C TRP A 584 -9.19 -32.99 -17.39
N CYS A 585 -8.59 -31.81 -17.20
CA CYS A 585 -7.21 -31.61 -17.62
C CYS A 585 -6.24 -32.54 -16.87
N GLY A 586 -6.42 -32.70 -15.56
CA GLY A 586 -5.67 -33.66 -14.76
C GLY A 586 -5.86 -35.12 -15.20
N VAL A 587 -7.07 -35.52 -15.61
CA VAL A 587 -7.31 -36.86 -16.18
C VAL A 587 -6.49 -37.06 -17.44
N ARG A 588 -6.53 -36.11 -18.39
CA ARG A 588 -5.75 -36.22 -19.64
C ARG A 588 -4.24 -36.27 -19.41
N ASP A 589 -3.74 -35.62 -18.38
CA ASP A 589 -2.31 -35.57 -18.05
C ASP A 589 -1.86 -36.69 -17.08
N SER A 590 -2.75 -37.67 -16.81
CA SER A 590 -2.56 -38.78 -15.86
C SER A 590 -2.14 -38.32 -14.46
N ALA A 591 -2.76 -37.25 -13.96
CA ALA A 591 -2.40 -36.67 -12.66
C ALA A 591 -2.59 -37.64 -11.49
N HIS A 592 -3.66 -38.43 -11.49
CA HIS A 592 -3.97 -39.38 -10.42
C HIS A 592 -2.95 -40.53 -10.32
N GLU A 593 -2.46 -41.05 -11.46
CA GLU A 593 -1.38 -42.05 -11.49
C GLU A 593 -0.04 -41.46 -11.01
N LYS A 594 0.29 -40.23 -11.43
CA LYS A 594 1.51 -39.54 -10.98
C LYS A 594 1.49 -39.22 -9.48
N LEU A 595 0.32 -38.88 -8.94
CA LEU A 595 0.14 -38.64 -7.51
C LEU A 595 0.20 -39.94 -6.68
N GLU A 596 -0.15 -41.09 -7.25
CA GLU A 596 -0.03 -42.39 -6.57
C GLU A 596 1.40 -42.64 -6.08
N ALA A 597 2.40 -42.29 -6.89
CA ALA A 597 3.81 -42.46 -6.54
C ALA A 597 4.18 -41.73 -5.23
N LEU A 598 3.53 -40.59 -4.95
CA LEU A 598 3.77 -39.81 -3.72
C LEU A 598 3.11 -40.42 -2.48
N LEU A 599 2.16 -41.35 -2.62
CA LEU A 599 1.55 -42.05 -1.49
C LEU A 599 2.53 -42.98 -0.77
N SER A 600 3.67 -43.29 -1.39
CA SER A 600 4.76 -44.08 -0.78
C SER A 600 5.99 -43.23 -0.44
N ASP A 601 5.89 -41.90 -0.45
CA ASP A 601 7.01 -41.01 -0.11
C ASP A 601 7.48 -41.23 1.34
N ALA A 602 8.79 -41.10 1.59
CA ALA A 602 9.36 -41.22 2.93
C ALA A 602 8.78 -40.17 3.91
N ASN A 603 8.44 -38.97 3.41
CA ASN A 603 7.95 -37.87 4.23
C ASN A 603 6.41 -37.91 4.37
N PRO A 604 5.87 -37.99 5.59
CA PRO A 604 4.42 -38.06 5.78
C PRO A 604 3.69 -36.80 5.33
N GLU A 605 4.32 -35.63 5.31
CA GLU A 605 3.73 -34.39 4.78
C GLU A 605 3.48 -34.47 3.27
N VAL A 606 4.36 -35.14 2.52
CA VAL A 606 4.19 -35.34 1.08
C VAL A 606 3.06 -36.33 0.82
N ARG A 607 3.02 -37.43 1.61
CA ARG A 607 1.92 -38.40 1.54
C ARG A 607 0.58 -37.74 1.84
N ALA A 608 0.49 -36.96 2.92
CA ALA A 608 -0.73 -36.22 3.26
C ALA A 608 -1.15 -35.23 2.16
N ALA A 609 -0.20 -34.49 1.58
CA ALA A 609 -0.49 -33.58 0.46
C ALA A 609 -0.99 -34.31 -0.80
N ALA A 610 -0.48 -35.51 -1.09
CA ALA A 610 -0.96 -36.35 -2.18
C ALA A 610 -2.38 -36.87 -1.92
N VAL A 611 -2.68 -37.29 -0.68
CA VAL A 611 -4.03 -37.68 -0.26
C VAL A 611 -5.01 -36.50 -0.39
N PHE A 612 -4.62 -35.31 0.05
CA PHE A 612 -5.41 -34.08 -0.14
C PHE A 612 -5.72 -33.81 -1.62
N ALA A 613 -4.71 -33.94 -2.49
CA ALA A 613 -4.87 -33.70 -3.93
C ALA A 613 -5.82 -34.73 -4.58
N LEU A 614 -5.69 -36.01 -4.22
CA LEU A 614 -6.58 -37.08 -4.69
C LEU A 614 -8.00 -36.95 -4.10
N GLY A 615 -8.14 -36.57 -2.83
CA GLY A 615 -9.44 -36.36 -2.18
C GLY A 615 -10.22 -35.20 -2.80
N THR A 616 -9.55 -34.08 -3.06
CA THR A 616 -10.16 -32.94 -3.77
C THR A 616 -10.51 -33.28 -5.23
N PHE A 617 -9.80 -34.23 -5.85
CA PHE A 617 -10.11 -34.73 -7.20
C PHE A 617 -11.50 -35.39 -7.26
N LEU A 618 -11.90 -36.10 -6.19
CA LEU A 618 -13.23 -36.72 -6.04
C LEU A 618 -14.34 -35.67 -5.91
N ASN A 619 -14.08 -34.60 -5.15
CA ASN A 619 -15.04 -33.52 -4.90
C ASN A 619 -15.35 -32.64 -6.15
N SER A 620 -14.58 -32.79 -7.22
CA SER A 620 -14.54 -31.78 -8.30
C SER A 620 -15.65 -31.89 -9.36
N THR A 621 -16.48 -32.92 -9.33
CA THR A 621 -17.40 -33.25 -10.44
C THR A 621 -18.88 -33.10 -10.11
N THR A 622 -19.57 -32.36 -10.98
CA THR A 622 -21.01 -32.12 -10.95
C THR A 622 -21.79 -33.07 -11.85
N GLU A 623 -21.22 -33.50 -12.99
CA GLU A 623 -21.84 -34.45 -13.92
C GLU A 623 -21.26 -35.87 -13.78
N ARG A 624 -22.10 -36.81 -13.37
CA ARG A 624 -21.69 -38.19 -13.03
C ARG A 624 -21.80 -39.11 -14.24
N THR A 625 -20.73 -39.17 -15.02
CA THR A 625 -20.58 -40.16 -16.10
C THR A 625 -19.94 -41.45 -15.59
N ASP A 626 -20.15 -42.57 -16.28
CA ASP A 626 -19.53 -43.86 -15.93
C ASP A 626 -18.00 -43.79 -15.89
N HIS A 627 -17.41 -42.99 -16.80
CA HIS A 627 -15.97 -42.75 -16.82
C HIS A 627 -15.49 -42.02 -15.57
N ALA A 628 -16.22 -40.98 -15.12
CA ALA A 628 -15.91 -40.29 -13.87
C ALA A 628 -16.01 -41.21 -12.65
N ASN A 629 -17.05 -42.05 -12.59
CA ASN A 629 -17.24 -43.00 -11.50
C ASN A 629 -16.13 -44.07 -11.45
N ALA A 630 -15.69 -44.57 -12.61
CA ALA A 630 -14.58 -45.52 -12.69
C ALA A 630 -13.27 -44.95 -12.13
N ILE A 631 -12.97 -43.68 -12.45
CA ILE A 631 -11.79 -42.98 -11.90
C ILE A 631 -11.95 -42.78 -10.38
N ASP A 632 -13.13 -42.36 -9.92
CA ASP A 632 -13.39 -42.16 -8.50
C ASP A 632 -13.23 -43.47 -7.70
N HIS A 633 -13.74 -44.59 -8.20
CA HIS A 633 -13.52 -45.92 -7.61
C HIS A 633 -12.03 -46.31 -7.58
N SER A 634 -11.29 -46.04 -8.66
CA SER A 634 -9.85 -46.29 -8.72
C SER A 634 -9.10 -45.51 -7.64
N ILE A 635 -9.38 -44.21 -7.50
CA ILE A 635 -8.78 -43.35 -6.47
C ILE A 635 -9.18 -43.81 -5.06
N GLY A 636 -10.45 -44.14 -4.83
CA GLY A 636 -10.92 -44.64 -3.54
C GLY A 636 -10.18 -45.91 -3.11
N MET A 637 -10.06 -46.89 -4.02
CA MET A 637 -9.31 -48.12 -3.77
C MET A 637 -7.81 -47.87 -3.57
N MET A 638 -7.23 -46.95 -4.33
CA MET A 638 -5.81 -46.55 -4.18
C MET A 638 -5.53 -46.00 -2.78
N LEU A 639 -6.36 -45.09 -2.29
CA LEU A 639 -6.22 -44.50 -0.95
C LEU A 639 -6.34 -45.57 0.15
N ILE A 640 -7.33 -46.46 0.04
CA ILE A 640 -7.53 -47.52 1.04
C ILE A 640 -6.35 -48.50 1.05
N ASN A 641 -5.92 -48.97 -0.12
CA ASN A 641 -4.89 -50.00 -0.21
C ASN A 641 -3.49 -49.50 0.18
N LYS A 642 -3.16 -48.23 -0.10
CA LYS A 642 -1.81 -47.69 0.10
C LYS A 642 -1.62 -47.00 1.45
N VAL A 643 -2.61 -46.24 1.94
CA VAL A 643 -2.41 -45.29 3.05
C VAL A 643 -3.42 -45.42 4.20
N ALA A 644 -4.40 -46.33 4.14
CA ALA A 644 -5.35 -46.51 5.26
C ALA A 644 -4.67 -46.86 6.59
N ASN A 645 -3.60 -47.67 6.53
CA ASN A 645 -2.84 -48.12 7.69
C ASN A 645 -1.53 -47.33 7.88
N ASP A 646 -1.47 -46.06 7.45
CA ASP A 646 -0.27 -45.23 7.58
C ASP A 646 0.10 -44.97 9.05
N GLY A 647 1.40 -45.04 9.36
CA GLY A 647 1.91 -44.80 10.71
C GLY A 647 1.73 -43.35 11.20
N SER A 648 1.61 -42.39 10.29
CA SER A 648 1.42 -40.97 10.62
C SER A 648 -0.06 -40.64 10.82
N PRO A 649 -0.47 -40.10 11.99
CA PRO A 649 -1.84 -39.63 12.20
C PRO A 649 -2.28 -38.54 11.21
N LEU A 650 -1.35 -37.66 10.81
CA LEU A 650 -1.60 -36.60 9.82
C LEU A 650 -2.13 -37.17 8.49
N VAL A 651 -1.52 -38.27 8.02
CA VAL A 651 -1.94 -38.90 6.75
C VAL A 651 -3.31 -39.54 6.92
N ARG A 652 -3.53 -40.28 8.02
CA ARG A 652 -4.82 -40.95 8.29
C ARG A 652 -5.98 -39.96 8.44
N GLN A 653 -5.75 -38.81 9.08
CA GLN A 653 -6.74 -37.74 9.17
C GLN A 653 -7.13 -37.21 7.78
N GLU A 654 -6.15 -37.00 6.90
CA GLU A 654 -6.41 -36.54 5.54
C GLU A 654 -7.11 -37.63 4.69
N VAL A 655 -6.81 -38.91 4.92
CA VAL A 655 -7.52 -40.02 4.26
C VAL A 655 -9.00 -40.02 4.62
N LEU A 656 -9.33 -39.79 5.90
CA LEU A 656 -10.74 -39.66 6.31
C LEU A 656 -11.41 -38.46 5.62
N ALA A 657 -10.73 -37.31 5.57
CA ALA A 657 -11.22 -36.12 4.88
C ALA A 657 -11.38 -36.33 3.36
N ALA A 658 -10.56 -37.17 2.74
CA ALA A 658 -10.70 -37.55 1.33
C ALA A 658 -11.86 -38.53 1.10
N LEU A 659 -11.97 -39.58 1.93
CA LEU A 659 -13.01 -40.60 1.84
C LEU A 659 -14.40 -40.06 2.15
N GLN A 660 -14.53 -38.96 2.89
CA GLN A 660 -15.83 -38.30 3.08
C GLN A 660 -16.49 -37.97 1.74
N TRP A 661 -15.71 -37.51 0.75
CA TRP A 661 -16.21 -37.17 -0.57
C TRP A 661 -16.67 -38.42 -1.30
N PHE A 662 -15.90 -39.50 -1.19
CA PHE A 662 -16.27 -40.79 -1.75
C PHE A 662 -17.60 -41.32 -1.16
N LEU A 663 -17.79 -41.19 0.16
CA LEU A 663 -19.03 -41.56 0.85
C LEU A 663 -20.22 -40.70 0.39
N ILE A 664 -20.05 -39.38 0.30
CA ILE A 664 -21.11 -38.45 -0.15
C ILE A 664 -21.52 -38.75 -1.60
N ILE A 665 -20.55 -39.10 -2.46
CA ILE A 665 -20.82 -39.38 -3.88
C ILE A 665 -21.59 -40.69 -4.04
N PHE A 666 -21.24 -41.73 -3.28
CA PHE A 666 -21.82 -43.06 -3.38
C PHE A 666 -22.73 -43.40 -2.19
N GLU A 667 -23.42 -42.39 -1.63
CA GLU A 667 -24.17 -42.48 -0.38
C GLU A 667 -25.12 -43.68 -0.36
N ASN A 668 -25.95 -43.84 -1.39
CA ASN A 668 -26.92 -44.95 -1.47
C ASN A 668 -26.27 -46.34 -1.41
N GLN A 669 -25.08 -46.50 -2.00
CA GLN A 669 -24.34 -47.76 -1.98
C GLN A 669 -23.79 -48.03 -0.58
N PHE A 670 -23.23 -47.02 0.07
CA PHE A 670 -22.71 -47.14 1.43
C PHE A 670 -23.82 -47.31 2.48
N VAL A 671 -24.99 -46.71 2.28
CA VAL A 671 -26.17 -46.95 3.11
C VAL A 671 -26.58 -48.43 3.03
N ALA A 672 -26.64 -49.00 1.82
CA ALA A 672 -26.95 -50.42 1.64
C ALA A 672 -25.92 -51.34 2.34
N VAL A 673 -24.62 -51.04 2.18
CA VAL A 673 -23.53 -51.78 2.86
C VAL A 673 -23.63 -51.62 4.38
N GLY A 674 -23.97 -50.42 4.87
CA GLY A 674 -24.17 -50.14 6.29
C GLY A 674 -25.32 -50.96 6.88
N PHE A 675 -26.46 -51.04 6.18
CA PHE A 675 -27.58 -51.90 6.59
C PHE A 675 -27.17 -53.38 6.64
N GLN A 676 -26.48 -53.88 5.62
CA GLN A 676 -25.99 -55.27 5.59
C GLN A 676 -25.05 -55.54 6.77
N TYR A 677 -24.09 -54.65 7.03
CA TYR A 677 -23.17 -54.80 8.15
C TYR A 677 -23.87 -54.78 9.51
N MET A 678 -24.89 -53.92 9.68
CA MET A 678 -25.71 -53.89 10.89
C MET A 678 -26.53 -55.17 11.10
N GLU A 679 -27.05 -55.76 10.03
CA GLU A 679 -27.74 -57.06 10.08
C GLU A 679 -26.77 -58.19 10.46
N GLU A 680 -25.55 -58.19 9.90
CA GLU A 680 -24.51 -59.15 10.24
C GLU A 680 -24.05 -59.05 11.70
N GLU A 681 -23.84 -57.84 12.22
CA GLU A 681 -23.45 -57.63 13.62
C GLU A 681 -24.57 -58.07 14.58
N LYS A 682 -25.84 -57.75 14.28
CA LYS A 682 -26.99 -58.26 15.04
C LYS A 682 -27.03 -59.78 15.03
N ALA A 683 -26.77 -60.43 13.89
CA ALA A 683 -26.72 -61.89 13.80
C ALA A 683 -25.59 -62.48 14.67
N LYS A 684 -24.42 -61.85 14.71
CA LYS A 684 -23.29 -62.26 15.56
C LYS A 684 -23.58 -62.08 17.05
N GLU A 685 -24.18 -60.97 17.46
CA GLU A 685 -24.59 -60.74 18.87
C GLU A 685 -25.65 -61.76 19.33
N THR A 686 -26.62 -62.07 18.46
CA THR A 686 -27.64 -63.09 18.74
C THR A 686 -27.00 -64.48 18.90
N SER A 687 -26.00 -64.78 18.08
CA SER A 687 -25.23 -66.03 18.14
C SER A 687 -24.33 -66.12 19.39
N ALA A 688 -23.72 -65.00 19.81
CA ALA A 688 -22.90 -64.93 21.02
C ALA A 688 -23.72 -65.07 22.32
N ASN A 689 -24.94 -64.51 22.34
CA ASN A 689 -25.87 -64.66 23.48
C ASN A 689 -26.40 -66.10 23.63
N HIS A 690 -26.49 -66.87 22.54
CA HIS A 690 -26.84 -68.30 22.61
C HIS A 690 -25.72 -69.18 23.20
N LEU A 691 -24.46 -68.74 23.17
CA LEU A 691 -23.32 -69.46 23.76
C LEU A 691 -23.11 -69.20 25.26
N LEU A 692 -23.78 -68.19 25.83
CA LEU A 692 -23.74 -67.87 27.27
C LEU A 692 -24.97 -68.36 28.05
N ALA A 693 -25.92 -69.04 27.40
CA ALA A 693 -27.04 -69.68 28.11
C ALA A 693 -26.53 -70.89 28.90
N PRO A 694 -26.76 -70.99 30.22
CA PRO A 694 -26.25 -72.10 31.02
C PRO A 694 -26.93 -73.40 30.58
N VAL A 695 -26.13 -74.39 30.22
CA VAL A 695 -26.56 -75.76 29.98
C VAL A 695 -27.30 -76.26 31.23
N ARG A 696 -28.64 -76.30 31.18
CA ARG A 696 -29.44 -77.01 32.18
C ARG A 696 -29.25 -78.50 31.95
N SER A 697 -28.53 -79.14 32.86
CA SER A 697 -28.46 -80.59 33.01
C SER A 697 -29.86 -81.17 33.22
N PHE A 698 -30.20 -82.18 32.41
CA PHE A 698 -31.15 -83.23 32.78
C PHE A 698 -30.55 -84.59 32.42
#